data_AF-B9LNS8-F1
#
_entry.id   AF-B9LNS8-F1
#
_cell.length_a   1.000
_cell.length_b   1.000
_cell.length_c   1.000
_cell.angle_alpha   90.00
_cell.angle_beta   90.00
_cell.angle_gamma   90.00
#
_symmetry.space_group_name_H-M   'P 1'
#
loop_
_entity.id
_entity.type
_entity.pdbx_description
1 polymer ?
#
loop_
_entity_poly.entity_id
_entity_poly.type
_entity_poly.pdbx_seq_one_letter_code
_entity_poly.pdbx_strand_id
1 'polypeptide(L)'
;MTDRSDRVRHRIRGAQRRLRRILRVARWETVRASGGVDRRTLLAALALLLVAGGVLGGGLAAGVVGLDVDRDVYRVAVDGDSPYADAVEAEPSLTAVPLGSAALGDTADLVVFDGRQSGSIETVAVRASDTRKGEAAAAEFREAVKAHNERLMAAEENRTAAFPITVTLQYIGRTSGLDDGSTLGGDGSESDGGSGRASGDDSGDASGGTDGGLTGGDTASEGSGGDDGDNGGFAVPSVGGAAFGADTVGSPGSISPPFPFVSLLLAFVFLVPMNFLIQAYGSSVLDERTNRRGEPLLVTPLSPVDIVAGKTLPYVAVAALVTTLIAVAVGGGALSVIAVLPVALTFLAATFVGAMFARSFKELTFVTVGVSVLLTTYAFVPAIFTNVTPVALVSPLTLVVFDLQGEAVGIGEILFSTGPMAVGAALLFGLGLGVYREEDMLTQKPVGRKFLDALAVRLSGIGKPNSGGRSPRERLRALAPIAFLTACTIPFVFVAELLAVALLFALPVTVSIPVLLVTIAFIEELAKSIHLYAGFERGAFARTDRVAVAVGTASAVGFFLAEKATAVVQAVGLTELYVGRAAFGSVAGMEGLPPIAIVGLFFAPLLLHGFATTVAAVGASRSRTYYVLTLALATLLHAAYNFGVVRLYA
;
A
#
# COMPACT_ATOMS: atom_id res chain seq x y z
N MET A 1 -51.02 -4.58 -1.91
CA MET A 1 -50.00 -3.52 -2.15
C MET A 1 -49.88 -2.51 -1.00
N THR A 2 -50.95 -2.24 -0.23
CA THR A 2 -50.98 -1.29 0.92
C THR A 2 -50.07 -1.67 2.10
N ASP A 3 -49.96 -2.96 2.45
CA ASP A 3 -49.15 -3.43 3.59
C ASP A 3 -47.61 -3.34 3.33
N ARG A 4 -47.18 -3.34 2.07
CA ARG A 4 -45.76 -3.17 1.71
C ARG A 4 -45.35 -1.69 1.78
N SER A 5 -46.23 -0.77 1.38
CA SER A 5 -46.00 0.68 1.48
C SER A 5 -45.98 1.17 2.93
N ASP A 6 -46.82 0.62 3.81
CA ASP A 6 -46.85 1.01 5.22
C ASP A 6 -45.62 0.52 5.99
N ARG A 7 -45.12 -0.69 5.68
CA ARG A 7 -43.84 -1.19 6.21
C ARG A 7 -42.65 -0.34 5.76
N VAL A 8 -42.63 0.10 4.50
CA VAL A 8 -41.57 1.00 4.00
C VAL A 8 -41.64 2.36 4.68
N ARG A 9 -42.83 2.96 4.81
CA ARG A 9 -43.02 4.24 5.51
C ARG A 9 -42.62 4.16 6.99
N HIS A 10 -42.95 3.07 7.67
CA HIS A 10 -42.54 2.85 9.05
C HIS A 10 -41.01 2.73 9.19
N ARG A 11 -40.35 2.01 8.28
CA ARG A 11 -38.87 1.90 8.25
C ARG A 11 -38.21 3.26 7.98
N ILE A 12 -38.72 4.04 7.03
CA ILE A 12 -38.19 5.39 6.73
C ILE A 12 -38.34 6.31 7.93
N ARG A 13 -39.52 6.35 8.59
CA ARG A 13 -39.73 7.15 9.80
C ARG A 13 -38.81 6.72 10.95
N GLY A 14 -38.58 5.42 11.10
CA GLY A 14 -37.62 4.88 12.06
C GLY A 14 -36.19 5.34 11.78
N ALA A 15 -35.74 5.24 10.53
CA ALA A 15 -34.43 5.70 10.09
C ALA A 15 -34.25 7.21 10.28
N GLN A 16 -35.25 8.02 9.94
CA GLN A 16 -35.23 9.47 10.16
C GLN A 16 -35.13 9.84 11.65
N ARG A 17 -35.89 9.17 12.52
CA ARG A 17 -35.80 9.38 13.98
C ARG A 17 -34.41 9.05 14.50
N ARG A 18 -33.85 7.94 14.03
CA ARG A 18 -32.48 7.52 14.39
C ARG A 18 -31.43 8.52 13.93
N LEU A 19 -31.51 8.97 12.68
CA LEU A 19 -30.61 9.99 12.12
C LEU A 19 -30.68 11.29 12.94
N ARG A 20 -31.89 11.73 13.32
CA ARG A 20 -32.06 12.92 14.18
C ARG A 20 -31.40 12.74 15.56
N ARG A 21 -31.43 11.53 16.13
CA ARG A 21 -30.74 11.24 17.41
C ARG A 21 -29.22 11.30 17.23
N ILE A 22 -28.69 10.65 16.19
CA ILE A 22 -27.27 10.67 15.83
C ILE A 22 -26.79 12.11 15.63
N LEU A 23 -27.49 12.91 14.83
CA LEU A 23 -27.15 14.31 14.57
C LEU A 23 -27.20 15.18 15.83
N ARG A 24 -28.12 14.90 16.76
CA ARG A 24 -28.19 15.61 18.05
C ARG A 24 -26.95 15.31 18.90
N VAL A 25 -26.55 14.04 18.99
CA VAL A 25 -25.33 13.62 19.69
C VAL A 25 -24.10 14.24 19.02
N ALA A 26 -24.04 14.21 17.67
CA ALA A 26 -22.95 14.82 16.90
C ALA A 26 -22.81 16.32 17.16
N ARG A 27 -23.93 17.06 17.17
CA ARG A 27 -23.94 18.49 17.50
C ARG A 27 -23.41 18.75 18.92
N TRP A 28 -23.83 17.94 19.88
CA TRP A 28 -23.36 18.06 21.27
C TRP A 28 -21.85 17.77 21.39
N GLU A 29 -21.38 16.71 20.74
CA GLU A 29 -19.96 16.36 20.69
C GLU A 29 -19.12 17.48 20.05
N THR A 30 -19.63 18.10 18.98
CA THR A 30 -18.95 19.23 18.30
C THR A 30 -18.79 20.43 19.23
N VAL A 31 -19.84 20.79 19.99
CA VAL A 31 -19.80 21.90 20.96
C VAL A 31 -18.86 21.59 22.13
N ARG A 32 -18.80 20.33 22.57
CA ARG A 32 -17.88 19.91 23.62
C ARG A 32 -16.42 19.94 23.15
N ALA A 33 -16.15 19.41 21.96
CA ALA A 33 -14.82 19.37 21.38
C ALA A 33 -14.26 20.79 21.15
N SER A 34 -15.08 21.73 20.70
CA SER A 34 -14.66 23.13 20.51
C SER A 34 -14.41 23.89 21.83
N GLY A 35 -14.91 23.40 22.96
CA GLY A 35 -14.66 23.98 24.28
C GLY A 35 -13.31 23.60 24.90
N GLY A 36 -12.60 22.60 24.37
CA GLY A 36 -11.34 22.08 24.94
C GLY A 36 -10.09 22.28 24.07
N VAL A 37 -10.23 22.65 22.79
CA VAL A 37 -9.08 22.87 21.90
C VAL A 37 -8.64 24.33 22.01
N ASP A 38 -7.43 24.55 22.55
CA ASP A 38 -6.82 25.88 22.58
C ASP A 38 -6.67 26.40 21.13
N ARG A 39 -7.08 27.64 20.89
CA ARG A 39 -6.96 28.32 19.59
C ARG A 39 -5.54 28.24 19.06
N ARG A 40 -4.54 28.23 19.94
CA ARG A 40 -3.12 28.06 19.59
C ARG A 40 -2.81 26.71 18.97
N THR A 41 -3.44 25.63 19.44
CA THR A 41 -3.24 24.27 18.91
C THR A 41 -3.92 24.12 17.56
N LEU A 42 -5.11 24.69 17.41
CA LEU A 42 -5.84 24.68 16.14
C LEU A 42 -5.14 25.54 15.08
N LEU A 43 -4.61 26.70 15.49
CA LEU A 43 -3.77 27.55 14.66
C LEU A 43 -2.42 26.90 14.34
N ALA A 44 -1.80 26.17 15.26
CA ALA A 44 -0.56 25.45 15.01
C ALA A 44 -0.77 24.27 14.04
N ALA A 45 -1.87 23.53 14.17
CA ALA A 45 -2.23 22.46 13.24
C ALA A 45 -2.57 23.03 11.86
N LEU A 46 -3.33 24.13 11.79
CA LEU A 46 -3.62 24.83 10.55
C LEU A 46 -2.36 25.43 9.92
N ALA A 47 -1.46 26.01 10.73
CA ALA A 47 -0.18 26.54 10.29
C ALA A 47 0.74 25.43 9.80
N LEU A 48 0.79 24.28 10.46
CA LEU A 48 1.55 23.12 9.99
C LEU A 48 1.00 22.59 8.67
N LEU A 49 -0.32 22.58 8.51
CA LEU A 49 -1.00 22.16 7.28
C LEU A 49 -0.81 23.17 6.15
N LEU A 50 -0.79 24.47 6.45
CA LEU A 50 -0.46 25.55 5.52
C LEU A 50 1.03 25.63 5.20
N VAL A 51 1.92 25.26 6.13
CA VAL A 51 3.36 25.16 5.89
C VAL A 51 3.64 23.92 5.06
N ALA A 52 3.07 22.76 5.38
CA ALA A 52 3.18 21.58 4.53
C ALA A 52 2.58 21.84 3.14
N GLY A 53 1.37 22.41 3.07
CA GLY A 53 0.70 22.76 1.81
C GLY A 53 1.32 23.95 1.07
N GLY A 54 2.00 24.87 1.75
CA GLY A 54 2.65 26.05 1.17
C GLY A 54 4.07 25.77 0.72
N VAL A 55 4.82 24.94 1.46
CA VAL A 55 6.13 24.42 1.04
C VAL A 55 5.95 23.50 -0.16
N LEU A 56 4.88 22.70 -0.21
CA LEU A 56 4.58 21.81 -1.34
C LEU A 56 3.85 22.53 -2.48
N GLY A 57 2.85 23.35 -2.21
CA GLY A 57 2.01 24.03 -3.22
C GLY A 57 2.59 25.35 -3.75
N GLY A 58 3.31 26.11 -2.92
CA GLY A 58 4.03 27.32 -3.36
C GLY A 58 5.22 26.99 -4.25
N GLY A 59 5.90 25.87 -3.99
CA GLY A 59 6.96 25.35 -4.86
C GLY A 59 6.46 24.91 -6.23
N LEU A 60 5.25 24.31 -6.29
CA LEU A 60 4.61 23.88 -7.54
C LEU A 60 4.12 25.05 -8.40
N ALA A 61 3.55 26.09 -7.79
CA ALA A 61 3.03 27.25 -8.54
C ALA A 61 4.12 28.20 -9.05
N ALA A 62 5.28 28.23 -8.39
CA ALA A 62 6.38 29.12 -8.74
C ALA A 62 7.44 28.44 -9.64
N GLY A 63 7.38 27.13 -9.87
CA GLY A 63 8.42 26.40 -10.60
C GLY A 63 9.78 26.38 -9.89
N VAL A 64 9.81 26.75 -8.61
CA VAL A 64 11.01 26.85 -7.78
C VAL A 64 10.95 25.79 -6.69
N VAL A 65 11.02 24.52 -7.07
CA VAL A 65 11.38 23.47 -6.11
C VAL A 65 12.90 23.38 -6.11
N GLY A 66 13.48 24.15 -5.21
CA GLY A 66 14.82 23.98 -4.70
C GLY A 66 14.82 24.51 -3.28
N LEU A 67 14.60 23.63 -2.29
CA LEU A 67 15.34 23.83 -1.06
C LEU A 67 16.78 23.64 -1.51
N ASP A 68 17.53 24.73 -1.67
CA ASP A 68 18.93 24.74 -2.11
C ASP A 68 19.82 24.09 -1.04
N VAL A 69 19.58 22.80 -0.76
CA VAL A 69 20.42 21.95 0.11
C VAL A 69 21.75 21.66 -0.60
N ASP A 70 21.72 21.71 -1.94
CA ASP A 70 22.86 21.39 -2.80
C ASP A 70 23.58 22.64 -3.34
N ARG A 71 23.41 23.83 -2.74
CA ARG A 71 24.15 25.03 -3.14
C ARG A 71 25.51 25.15 -2.48
N ASP A 72 26.48 25.67 -3.24
CA ASP A 72 27.83 26.00 -2.77
C ASP A 72 28.53 24.83 -2.03
N VAL A 73 28.23 23.59 -2.46
CA VAL A 73 28.69 22.37 -1.78
C VAL A 73 30.17 22.14 -2.06
N TYR A 74 30.61 22.36 -3.30
CA TYR A 74 31.96 22.08 -3.76
C TYR A 74 32.68 23.35 -4.22
N ARG A 75 33.91 23.54 -3.72
CA ARG A 75 34.74 24.69 -4.08
C ARG A 75 35.66 24.30 -5.23
N VAL A 76 35.51 24.96 -6.38
CA VAL A 76 36.29 24.69 -7.58
C VAL A 76 37.19 25.87 -7.85
N ALA A 77 38.50 25.64 -7.80
CA ALA A 77 39.46 26.66 -8.20
C ALA A 77 39.67 26.63 -9.70
N VAL A 78 39.26 27.70 -10.38
CA VAL A 78 39.31 27.87 -11.83
C VAL A 78 39.70 29.32 -12.12
N ASP A 79 40.44 29.54 -13.21
CA ASP A 79 40.76 30.90 -13.65
C ASP A 79 39.51 31.55 -14.27
N GLY A 80 39.33 32.85 -14.07
CA GLY A 80 38.18 33.58 -14.62
C GLY A 80 38.21 33.68 -16.14
N ASP A 81 39.39 33.60 -16.75
CA ASP A 81 39.58 33.59 -18.21
C ASP A 81 39.53 32.16 -18.80
N SER A 82 39.34 31.13 -17.98
CA SER A 82 39.28 29.73 -18.42
C SER A 82 37.95 29.42 -19.10
N PRO A 83 37.91 28.60 -20.17
CA PRO A 83 36.66 28.17 -20.81
C PRO A 83 35.74 27.35 -19.88
N TYR A 84 36.25 26.90 -18.73
CA TYR A 84 35.46 26.17 -17.73
C TYR A 84 34.84 27.08 -16.66
N ALA A 85 35.20 28.36 -16.60
CA ALA A 85 34.67 29.30 -15.60
C ALA A 85 33.15 29.43 -15.72
N ASP A 86 32.64 29.61 -16.94
CA ASP A 86 31.21 29.72 -17.22
C ASP A 86 30.42 28.45 -16.86
N ALA A 87 31.07 27.28 -16.93
CA ALA A 87 30.45 26.02 -16.51
C ALA A 87 30.33 25.93 -14.98
N VAL A 88 31.34 26.42 -14.25
CA VAL A 88 31.34 26.47 -12.78
C VAL A 88 30.37 27.52 -12.25
N GLU A 89 30.32 28.70 -12.86
CA GLU A 89 29.42 29.78 -12.43
C GLU A 89 27.94 29.47 -12.69
N ALA A 90 27.66 28.71 -13.75
CA ALA A 90 26.30 28.32 -14.09
C ALA A 90 25.74 27.19 -13.20
N GLU A 91 26.60 26.46 -12.48
CA GLU A 91 26.21 25.30 -11.68
C GLU A 91 26.04 25.67 -10.19
N PRO A 92 24.83 25.63 -9.61
CA PRO A 92 24.58 26.10 -8.25
C PRO A 92 25.34 25.33 -7.16
N SER A 93 25.72 24.08 -7.41
CA SER A 93 26.46 23.23 -6.46
C SER A 93 27.96 23.56 -6.38
N LEU A 94 28.48 24.32 -7.34
CA LEU A 94 29.88 24.68 -7.45
C LEU A 94 30.09 26.16 -7.08
N THR A 95 31.14 26.42 -6.31
CA THR A 95 31.59 27.77 -6.00
C THR A 95 32.97 28.02 -6.62
N ALA A 96 33.09 29.00 -7.50
CA ALA A 96 34.36 29.40 -8.08
C ALA A 96 35.29 30.04 -7.04
N VAL A 97 36.55 29.59 -7.00
CA VAL A 97 37.60 30.12 -6.12
C VAL A 97 38.80 30.57 -6.96
N PRO A 98 39.37 31.77 -6.71
CA PRO A 98 40.55 32.21 -7.45
C PRO A 98 41.75 31.29 -7.22
N LEU A 99 42.42 30.88 -8.32
CA LEU A 99 43.58 29.97 -8.30
C LEU A 99 44.72 30.46 -7.37
N GLY A 100 44.95 31.77 -7.31
CA GLY A 100 46.00 32.37 -6.46
C GLY A 100 45.79 32.18 -4.95
N SER A 101 44.56 31.85 -4.52
CA SER A 101 44.18 31.59 -3.12
C SER A 101 43.82 30.13 -2.85
N ALA A 102 43.93 29.26 -3.86
CA ALA A 102 43.48 27.89 -3.78
C ALA A 102 44.56 26.97 -3.20
N ALA A 103 44.21 26.28 -2.12
CA ALA A 103 44.94 25.17 -1.54
C ALA A 103 44.02 23.94 -1.59
N LEU A 104 44.42 22.94 -2.37
CA LEU A 104 43.65 21.72 -2.58
C LEU A 104 43.44 20.97 -1.26
N GLY A 105 42.18 20.70 -0.90
CA GLY A 105 41.78 20.09 0.37
C GLY A 105 41.44 21.08 1.49
N ASP A 106 41.91 22.33 1.41
CA ASP A 106 41.67 23.37 2.42
C ASP A 106 40.66 24.42 1.93
N THR A 107 41.03 25.17 0.88
CA THR A 107 40.22 26.27 0.33
C THR A 107 39.56 25.91 -1.01
N ALA A 108 40.00 24.83 -1.67
CA ALA A 108 39.39 24.29 -2.88
C ALA A 108 39.29 22.76 -2.79
N ASP A 109 38.16 22.20 -3.21
CA ASP A 109 37.93 20.75 -3.24
C ASP A 109 38.42 20.13 -4.57
N LEU A 110 38.47 20.95 -5.63
CA LEU A 110 38.98 20.65 -6.97
C LEU A 110 39.71 21.86 -7.56
N VAL A 111 40.78 21.63 -8.33
CA VAL A 111 41.53 22.68 -9.03
C VAL A 111 41.64 22.34 -10.52
N VAL A 112 41.33 23.30 -11.38
CA VAL A 112 41.43 23.21 -12.83
C VAL A 112 42.65 24.01 -13.28
N PHE A 113 43.57 23.36 -13.99
CA PHE A 113 44.73 24.00 -14.59
C PHE A 113 44.63 23.94 -16.11
N ASP A 114 44.71 25.10 -16.75
CA ASP A 114 44.96 25.17 -18.18
C ASP A 114 46.45 24.85 -18.41
N GLY A 115 46.73 23.71 -19.02
CA GLY A 115 48.10 23.26 -19.24
C GLY A 115 48.80 24.06 -20.33
N ARG A 116 50.13 24.07 -20.30
CA ARG A 116 50.93 24.71 -21.36
C ARG A 116 50.68 24.01 -22.70
N GLN A 117 50.31 24.81 -23.68
CA GLN A 117 50.19 24.44 -25.09
C GLN A 117 51.42 23.62 -25.55
N SER A 118 51.23 22.32 -25.79
CA SER A 118 52.22 21.47 -26.44
C SER A 118 51.73 21.19 -27.86
N GLY A 119 52.10 22.07 -28.80
CA GLY A 119 51.61 22.01 -30.18
C GLY A 119 50.17 22.52 -30.35
N SER A 120 49.31 21.75 -31.03
CA SER A 120 47.91 22.09 -31.31
C SER A 120 46.92 21.55 -30.28
N ILE A 121 47.40 20.98 -29.17
CA ILE A 121 46.56 20.39 -28.12
C ILE A 121 46.77 21.18 -26.83
N GLU A 122 45.69 21.81 -26.37
CA GLU A 122 45.59 22.43 -25.05
C GLU A 122 45.21 21.33 -24.05
N THR A 123 46.09 21.02 -23.10
CA THR A 123 45.85 19.94 -22.14
C THR A 123 45.35 20.52 -20.83
N VAL A 124 44.09 20.30 -20.49
CA VAL A 124 43.50 20.74 -19.23
C VAL A 124 43.75 19.66 -18.18
N ALA A 125 44.33 20.04 -17.04
CA ALA A 125 44.57 19.14 -15.92
C ALA A 125 43.62 19.47 -14.78
N VAL A 126 42.73 18.52 -14.46
CA VAL A 126 41.81 18.63 -13.32
C VAL A 126 42.36 17.79 -12.16
N ARG A 127 42.52 18.42 -10.99
CA ARG A 127 43.01 17.74 -9.79
C ARG A 127 42.01 17.89 -8.65
N ALA A 128 41.43 16.77 -8.22
CA ALA A 128 40.60 16.70 -7.03
C ALA A 128 41.44 16.45 -5.78
N SER A 129 40.93 16.87 -4.62
CA SER A 129 41.49 16.46 -3.33
C SER A 129 41.26 14.97 -3.10
N ASP A 130 42.19 14.29 -2.41
CA ASP A 130 42.11 12.85 -2.09
C ASP A 130 41.10 12.56 -0.96
N THR A 131 39.89 13.08 -1.09
CA THR A 131 38.78 12.90 -0.15
C THR A 131 37.52 12.52 -0.90
N ARG A 132 36.59 11.85 -0.23
CA ARG A 132 35.25 11.57 -0.79
C ARG A 132 34.54 12.84 -1.30
N LYS A 133 34.83 13.99 -0.68
CA LYS A 133 34.29 15.29 -1.11
C LYS A 133 34.95 15.77 -2.41
N GLY A 134 36.26 15.61 -2.55
CA GLY A 134 36.99 15.94 -3.78
C GLY A 134 36.60 15.04 -4.96
N GLU A 135 36.42 13.75 -4.73
CA GLU A 135 35.91 12.81 -5.74
C GLU A 135 34.50 13.22 -6.23
N ALA A 136 33.61 13.55 -5.30
CA ALA A 136 32.28 14.06 -5.62
C ALA A 136 32.34 15.40 -6.37
N ALA A 137 33.22 16.33 -5.96
CA ALA A 137 33.44 17.59 -6.66
C ALA A 137 33.93 17.39 -8.11
N ALA A 138 34.77 16.38 -8.38
CA ALA A 138 35.21 16.03 -9.73
C ALA A 138 34.08 15.45 -10.60
N ALA A 139 33.24 14.62 -10.02
CA ALA A 139 32.06 14.10 -10.71
C ALA A 139 31.09 15.25 -11.06
N GLU A 140 30.80 16.11 -10.09
CA GLU A 140 29.91 17.26 -10.26
C GLU A 140 30.46 18.27 -11.29
N PHE A 141 31.75 18.61 -11.20
CA PHE A 141 32.41 19.48 -12.17
C PHE A 141 32.34 18.91 -13.60
N ARG A 142 32.51 17.59 -13.76
CA ARG A 142 32.39 16.94 -15.08
C ARG A 142 30.97 17.08 -15.63
N GLU A 143 29.95 16.86 -14.82
CA GLU A 143 28.55 17.02 -15.22
C GLU A 143 28.23 18.49 -15.55
N ALA A 144 28.71 19.44 -14.75
CA ALA A 144 28.56 20.87 -15.01
C ALA A 144 29.14 21.29 -16.37
N VAL A 145 30.35 20.81 -16.69
CA VAL A 145 31.00 21.06 -18.00
C VAL A 145 30.21 20.41 -19.14
N LYS A 146 29.73 19.19 -18.95
CA LYS A 146 28.91 18.49 -19.95
C LYS A 146 27.61 19.26 -20.21
N ALA A 147 26.89 19.65 -19.15
CA ALA A 147 25.66 20.43 -19.25
C ALA A 147 25.89 21.80 -19.89
N HIS A 148 27.01 22.46 -19.58
CA HIS A 148 27.41 23.71 -20.23
C HIS A 148 27.61 23.51 -21.74
N ASN A 149 28.37 22.48 -22.14
CA ASN A 149 28.58 22.15 -23.55
C ASN A 149 27.27 21.78 -24.27
N GLU A 150 26.36 21.05 -23.61
CA GLU A 150 25.03 20.73 -24.16
C GLU A 150 24.21 22.01 -24.40
N ARG A 151 24.26 23.00 -23.51
CA ARG A 151 23.61 24.30 -23.72
C ARG A 151 24.20 25.07 -24.89
N LEU A 152 25.53 25.08 -25.03
CA LEU A 152 26.21 25.69 -26.18
C LEU A 152 25.78 25.02 -27.49
N MET A 153 25.83 23.69 -27.53
CA MET A 153 25.39 22.89 -28.67
C MET A 153 23.91 23.11 -29.04
N ALA A 154 23.03 23.36 -28.05
CA ALA A 154 21.62 23.64 -28.30
C ALA A 154 21.37 25.04 -28.88
N ALA A 155 22.28 25.98 -28.64
CA ALA A 155 22.24 27.34 -29.17
C ALA A 155 22.77 27.43 -30.61
N GLU A 156 23.47 26.42 -31.11
CA GLU A 156 23.96 26.36 -32.49
C GLU A 156 22.82 26.37 -33.52
N GLU A 157 23.00 27.12 -34.61
CA GLU A 157 22.01 27.21 -35.69
C GLU A 157 21.79 25.85 -36.38
N ASN A 158 22.87 25.08 -36.55
CA ASN A 158 22.83 23.75 -37.15
C ASN A 158 22.65 22.65 -36.10
N ARG A 159 21.45 22.60 -35.51
CA ARG A 159 21.10 21.63 -34.46
C ARG A 159 21.31 20.16 -34.86
N THR A 160 21.18 19.83 -36.14
CA THR A 160 21.37 18.46 -36.65
C THR A 160 22.84 18.03 -36.64
N ALA A 161 23.79 18.99 -36.69
CA ALA A 161 25.20 18.70 -36.51
C ALA A 161 25.58 18.56 -35.02
N ALA A 162 24.93 19.33 -34.15
CA ALA A 162 25.17 19.30 -32.70
C ALA A 162 24.51 18.09 -32.00
N PHE A 163 23.30 17.72 -32.44
CA PHE A 163 22.54 16.58 -31.95
C PHE A 163 22.07 15.73 -33.15
N PRO A 164 22.91 14.80 -33.63
CA PRO A 164 22.60 14.00 -34.82
C PRO A 164 21.52 12.93 -34.59
N ILE A 165 21.17 12.66 -33.33
CA ILE A 165 20.18 11.66 -32.94
C ILE A 165 19.11 12.32 -32.07
N THR A 166 17.86 12.26 -32.53
CA THR A 166 16.69 12.63 -31.74
C THR A 166 16.06 11.38 -31.16
N VAL A 167 15.97 11.29 -29.84
CA VAL A 167 15.30 10.19 -29.15
C VAL A 167 13.92 10.69 -28.69
N THR A 168 12.86 10.04 -29.17
CA THR A 168 11.52 10.24 -28.63
C THR A 168 11.23 9.10 -27.66
N LEU A 169 11.04 9.45 -26.39
CA LEU A 169 10.68 8.47 -25.37
C LEU A 169 9.17 8.26 -25.35
N GLN A 170 8.76 7.00 -25.53
CA GLN A 170 7.40 6.57 -25.30
C GLN A 170 7.39 5.57 -24.15
N TYR A 171 6.87 5.99 -23.00
CA TYR A 171 6.62 5.07 -21.89
C TYR A 171 5.36 4.27 -22.19
N ILE A 172 5.55 3.00 -22.53
CA ILE A 172 4.45 2.06 -22.70
C ILE A 172 4.27 1.33 -21.38
N GLY A 173 3.07 1.37 -20.81
CA GLY A 173 2.70 0.54 -19.68
C GLY A 173 2.83 -0.92 -20.06
N ARG A 174 3.90 -1.58 -19.64
CA ARG A 174 4.06 -3.02 -19.79
C ARG A 174 3.26 -3.68 -18.67
N THR A 175 2.15 -4.32 -19.02
CA THR A 175 1.56 -5.33 -18.15
C THR A 175 2.65 -6.35 -17.85
N SER A 176 3.01 -6.51 -16.57
CA SER A 176 4.14 -7.32 -16.13
C SER A 176 4.19 -8.66 -16.87
N GLY A 177 5.17 -8.80 -17.76
CA GLY A 177 5.46 -10.05 -18.45
C GLY A 177 5.98 -11.05 -17.44
N LEU A 178 5.09 -11.92 -16.97
CA LEU A 178 5.43 -13.26 -16.50
C LEU A 178 5.40 -14.29 -17.66
N ASP A 179 5.22 -13.84 -18.91
CA ASP A 179 5.07 -14.69 -20.11
C ASP A 179 6.26 -14.65 -21.08
N ASP A 180 7.47 -14.30 -20.64
CA ASP A 180 8.66 -14.53 -21.48
C ASP A 180 9.83 -15.06 -20.64
N GLY A 181 9.90 -16.38 -20.49
CA GLY A 181 11.09 -16.98 -19.88
C GLY A 181 11.01 -18.39 -19.29
N SER A 182 9.87 -19.10 -19.29
CA SER A 182 9.89 -20.53 -18.89
C SER A 182 8.72 -21.35 -19.41
N THR A 183 8.76 -21.75 -20.68
CA THR A 183 8.20 -23.05 -21.08
C THR A 183 9.13 -23.75 -22.04
N LEU A 184 9.54 -24.92 -21.59
CA LEU A 184 10.27 -25.94 -22.32
C LEU A 184 9.35 -26.53 -23.41
N GLY A 185 9.87 -26.68 -24.63
CA GLY A 185 9.49 -27.75 -25.57
C GLY A 185 8.35 -27.50 -26.55
N GLY A 186 8.72 -27.23 -27.81
CA GLY A 186 8.42 -28.12 -28.94
C GLY A 186 7.00 -28.27 -29.50
N ASP A 187 6.82 -27.65 -30.67
CA ASP A 187 6.30 -28.21 -31.94
C ASP A 187 4.78 -28.21 -32.27
N GLY A 188 4.49 -27.85 -33.54
CA GLY A 188 3.45 -28.51 -34.35
C GLY A 188 2.05 -27.89 -34.54
N SER A 189 1.91 -27.11 -35.62
CA SER A 189 0.85 -27.17 -36.66
C SER A 189 -0.65 -26.86 -36.42
N GLU A 190 -1.16 -26.03 -37.35
CA GLU A 190 -2.39 -26.18 -38.19
C GLU A 190 -3.77 -25.58 -37.81
N SER A 191 -4.18 -24.62 -38.67
CA SER A 191 -5.49 -24.30 -39.31
C SER A 191 -6.82 -24.49 -38.57
N ASP A 192 -7.78 -23.55 -38.70
CA ASP A 192 -8.67 -23.36 -39.87
C ASP A 192 -9.92 -22.47 -39.57
N GLY A 193 -10.48 -21.85 -40.62
CA GLY A 193 -11.89 -21.38 -40.78
C GLY A 193 -12.26 -19.99 -40.21
N GLY A 194 -12.55 -18.93 -40.98
CA GLY A 194 -13.63 -18.74 -41.98
C GLY A 194 -14.73 -17.82 -41.36
N SER A 195 -15.35 -16.79 -41.95
CA SER A 195 -15.61 -16.41 -43.35
C SER A 195 -16.31 -15.02 -43.44
N GLY A 196 -16.10 -14.29 -44.55
CA GLY A 196 -17.05 -13.38 -45.26
C GLY A 196 -17.33 -11.96 -44.73
N ARG A 197 -17.41 -10.86 -45.50
CA ARG A 197 -17.48 -10.58 -46.96
C ARG A 197 -17.16 -9.09 -47.25
N ALA A 198 -16.45 -8.87 -48.38
CA ALA A 198 -16.47 -7.80 -49.42
C ALA A 198 -17.04 -6.38 -49.12
N SER A 199 -16.51 -5.26 -49.64
CA SER A 199 -16.02 -4.97 -51.01
C SER A 199 -15.23 -3.65 -51.04
N GLY A 200 -14.33 -3.47 -52.02
CA GLY A 200 -13.75 -2.17 -52.37
C GLY A 200 -12.43 -2.28 -53.13
N ASP A 201 -12.54 -2.55 -54.43
CA ASP A 201 -11.49 -2.62 -55.45
C ASP A 201 -10.92 -1.22 -55.75
N ASP A 202 -9.59 -1.06 -55.82
CA ASP A 202 -8.96 -0.45 -57.00
C ASP A 202 -7.47 -0.82 -57.10
N SER A 203 -7.11 -1.02 -58.36
CA SER A 203 -5.97 -1.61 -59.01
C SER A 203 -4.78 -0.67 -59.20
N GLY A 204 -3.56 -1.22 -59.32
CA GLY A 204 -2.36 -0.42 -59.59
C GLY A 204 -1.02 -1.16 -59.60
N ASP A 205 -0.94 -2.16 -60.48
CA ASP A 205 0.21 -2.75 -61.21
C ASP A 205 1.68 -2.74 -60.71
N ALA A 206 2.36 -3.80 -61.13
CA ALA A 206 3.63 -4.36 -60.69
C ALA A 206 4.90 -3.72 -61.28
N SER A 207 6.03 -3.90 -60.57
CA SER A 207 7.28 -4.40 -61.20
C SER A 207 8.23 -4.93 -60.13
N GLY A 208 8.70 -6.17 -60.33
CA GLY A 208 9.72 -6.81 -59.51
C GLY A 208 11.14 -6.50 -60.00
N GLY A 209 12.11 -6.79 -59.14
CA GLY A 209 13.53 -6.73 -59.48
C GLY A 209 14.41 -7.16 -58.30
N THR A 210 14.99 -8.34 -58.44
CA THR A 210 15.88 -9.07 -57.53
C THR A 210 17.32 -8.53 -57.49
N ASP A 211 18.00 -8.92 -56.41
CA ASP A 211 19.42 -9.33 -56.31
C ASP A 211 20.56 -8.33 -56.07
N GLY A 212 21.44 -8.78 -55.17
CA GLY A 212 22.89 -8.54 -55.15
C GLY A 212 23.30 -7.29 -54.39
N GLY A 213 24.06 -7.35 -53.29
CA GLY A 213 25.14 -8.28 -52.99
C GLY A 213 26.45 -7.49 -52.92
N LEU A 214 27.19 -7.75 -51.84
CA LEU A 214 28.63 -7.69 -51.71
C LEU A 214 29.34 -6.39 -51.27
N THR A 215 30.15 -6.64 -50.24
CA THR A 215 31.52 -6.11 -49.97
C THR A 215 31.59 -4.68 -49.48
N GLY A 216 32.33 -4.34 -48.45
CA GLY A 216 33.48 -4.93 -47.76
C GLY A 216 34.10 -3.72 -47.06
N GLY A 217 34.48 -3.78 -45.80
CA GLY A 217 35.59 -4.57 -45.32
C GLY A 217 36.49 -3.63 -44.50
N ASP A 218 37.09 -4.23 -43.50
CA ASP A 218 38.28 -3.79 -42.76
C ASP A 218 38.13 -2.71 -41.68
N THR A 219 38.26 -3.01 -40.39
CA THR A 219 39.20 -3.82 -39.56
C THR A 219 40.32 -3.00 -38.91
N ALA A 220 40.58 -3.38 -37.65
CA ALA A 220 41.75 -3.12 -36.78
C ALA A 220 41.77 -1.76 -36.05
N SER A 221 41.53 -1.76 -34.72
CA SER A 221 42.52 -1.92 -33.61
C SER A 221 42.85 -0.54 -33.06
N GLU A 222 43.00 -0.23 -31.78
CA GLU A 222 43.06 -0.90 -30.48
C GLU A 222 42.83 0.27 -29.48
N GLY A 223 42.00 0.17 -28.44
CA GLY A 223 42.35 -0.45 -27.18
C GLY A 223 42.59 0.61 -26.09
N SER A 224 41.68 0.73 -25.12
CA SER A 224 41.99 0.78 -23.68
C SER A 224 40.69 1.01 -22.89
N GLY A 225 40.31 0.01 -22.09
CA GLY A 225 39.14 0.07 -21.21
C GLY A 225 39.44 0.65 -19.83
N GLY A 226 38.36 1.06 -19.16
CA GLY A 226 38.17 1.10 -17.71
C GLY A 226 36.66 0.91 -17.51
N ASP A 227 36.21 -0.30 -17.19
CA ASP A 227 35.93 -0.80 -15.83
C ASP A 227 34.89 0.07 -15.10
N ASP A 228 33.63 -0.07 -15.48
CA ASP A 228 32.49 0.32 -14.63
C ASP A 228 32.14 -0.86 -13.73
N GLY A 229 32.62 -0.76 -12.49
CA GLY A 229 32.29 -1.65 -11.39
C GLY A 229 30.81 -1.56 -11.05
N ASP A 230 30.15 -2.70 -11.20
CA ASP A 230 28.82 -3.05 -10.72
C ASP A 230 28.74 -2.81 -9.20
N ASN A 231 28.20 -1.66 -8.80
CA ASN A 231 27.80 -1.39 -7.42
C ASN A 231 26.29 -1.16 -7.40
N GLY A 232 25.55 -2.18 -6.96
CA GLY A 232 24.12 -2.15 -6.62
C GLY A 232 23.80 -1.24 -5.42
N GLY A 233 24.14 0.04 -5.53
CA GLY A 233 23.71 1.10 -4.64
C GLY A 233 22.28 1.50 -4.97
N PHE A 234 21.43 1.55 -3.95
CA PHE A 234 20.07 2.07 -4.00
C PHE A 234 20.11 3.50 -4.58
N ALA A 235 19.83 3.66 -5.87
CA ALA A 235 19.80 4.95 -6.53
C ALA A 235 18.57 5.71 -6.01
N VAL A 236 18.81 6.70 -5.14
CA VAL A 236 17.77 7.65 -4.74
C VAL A 236 17.57 8.59 -5.94
N PRO A 237 16.37 8.65 -6.54
CA PRO A 237 16.12 9.54 -7.68
C PRO A 237 16.36 11.00 -7.27
N SER A 238 17.04 11.78 -8.11
CA SER A 238 17.23 13.21 -7.85
C SER A 238 15.88 13.93 -7.87
N VAL A 239 15.63 14.71 -6.81
CA VAL A 239 14.43 15.53 -6.68
C VAL A 239 14.74 16.89 -7.29
N GLY A 240 14.63 16.99 -8.62
CA GLY A 240 14.79 18.25 -9.32
C GLY A 240 15.09 18.05 -10.79
N GLY A 241 14.07 18.24 -11.65
CA GLY A 241 14.28 18.40 -13.10
C GLY A 241 13.40 17.52 -13.98
N ALA A 242 13.26 16.23 -13.69
CA ALA A 242 12.62 15.28 -14.63
C ALA A 242 11.11 15.05 -14.42
N ALA A 243 10.50 15.65 -13.40
CA ALA A 243 9.11 15.36 -13.00
C ALA A 243 8.03 16.12 -13.78
N PHE A 244 8.42 17.08 -14.63
CA PHE A 244 7.51 17.82 -15.49
C PHE A 244 7.88 17.50 -16.93
N GLY A 245 6.89 17.12 -17.75
CA GLY A 245 7.04 16.72 -19.14
C GLY A 245 7.52 17.84 -20.09
N ALA A 246 8.60 18.52 -19.74
CA ALA A 246 9.41 19.27 -20.67
C ALA A 246 10.14 18.26 -21.58
N ASP A 247 10.28 18.63 -22.85
CA ASP A 247 11.16 17.93 -23.78
C ASP A 247 12.54 17.80 -23.12
N THR A 248 12.88 16.59 -22.67
CA THR A 248 14.17 16.30 -22.05
C THR A 248 15.19 16.20 -23.19
N VAL A 249 15.76 17.34 -23.55
CA VAL A 249 16.91 17.40 -24.45
C VAL A 249 18.14 17.05 -23.60
N GLY A 250 18.73 15.89 -23.85
CA GLY A 250 19.89 15.42 -23.10
C GLY A 250 20.49 14.15 -23.69
N SER A 251 21.65 13.73 -23.18
CA SER A 251 22.30 12.48 -23.61
C SER A 251 21.44 11.25 -23.27
N PRO A 252 21.49 10.15 -24.04
CA PRO A 252 20.74 8.92 -23.71
C PRO A 252 20.97 8.37 -22.29
N GLY A 253 22.11 8.68 -21.66
CA GLY A 253 22.41 8.30 -20.27
C GLY A 253 21.70 9.11 -19.18
N SER A 254 21.08 10.26 -19.52
CA SER A 254 20.29 11.06 -18.56
C SER A 254 18.82 10.63 -18.48
N ILE A 255 18.45 9.56 -19.19
CA ILE A 255 17.09 9.03 -19.21
C ILE A 255 16.86 8.23 -17.92
N SER A 256 16.07 8.80 -17.00
CA SER A 256 15.64 8.12 -15.77
C SER A 256 14.21 7.59 -15.91
N PRO A 257 13.89 6.40 -15.36
CA PRO A 257 12.52 5.93 -15.33
C PRO A 257 11.64 6.89 -14.53
N PRO A 258 10.40 7.14 -14.97
CA PRO A 258 9.48 8.00 -14.25
C PRO A 258 9.11 7.34 -12.92
N PHE A 259 9.70 7.83 -11.83
CA PHE A 259 9.31 7.45 -10.48
C PHE A 259 8.42 8.56 -9.92
N PRO A 260 7.16 8.26 -9.50
CA PRO A 260 6.23 9.27 -9.04
C PRO A 260 6.51 9.72 -7.59
N PHE A 261 7.76 10.07 -7.30
CA PHE A 261 8.22 10.47 -5.97
C PHE A 261 7.37 11.60 -5.40
N VAL A 262 7.12 12.64 -6.20
CA VAL A 262 6.35 13.82 -5.80
C VAL A 262 4.91 13.43 -5.51
N SER A 263 4.22 12.73 -6.42
CA SER A 263 2.84 12.28 -6.22
C SER A 263 2.69 11.36 -5.00
N LEU A 264 3.71 10.54 -4.71
CA LEU A 264 3.73 9.67 -3.55
C LEU A 264 3.94 10.44 -2.23
N LEU A 265 4.85 11.42 -2.22
CA LEU A 265 5.05 12.31 -1.08
C LEU A 265 3.79 13.16 -0.82
N LEU A 266 3.15 13.61 -1.89
CA LEU A 266 1.86 14.30 -1.85
C LEU A 266 0.73 13.41 -1.34
N ALA A 267 0.68 12.14 -1.75
CA ALA A 267 -0.26 11.16 -1.21
C ALA A 267 -0.07 10.92 0.31
N PHE A 268 1.18 10.97 0.80
CA PHE A 268 1.48 10.85 2.24
C PHE A 268 0.89 12.00 3.07
N VAL A 269 0.80 13.21 2.51
CA VAL A 269 0.21 14.38 3.20
C VAL A 269 -1.21 14.11 3.68
N PHE A 270 -1.99 13.28 2.97
CA PHE A 270 -3.35 12.90 3.37
C PHE A 270 -3.40 12.12 4.69
N LEU A 271 -2.34 11.40 5.06
CA LEU A 271 -2.31 10.60 6.29
C LEU A 271 -1.88 11.41 7.52
N VAL A 272 -1.12 12.49 7.36
CA VAL A 272 -0.58 13.27 8.48
C VAL A 272 -1.67 13.81 9.42
N PRO A 273 -2.77 14.45 8.92
CA PRO A 273 -3.83 14.94 9.77
C PRO A 273 -4.59 13.83 10.51
N MET A 274 -4.61 12.62 9.95
CA MET A 274 -5.31 11.49 10.56
C MET A 274 -4.74 11.14 11.94
N ASN A 275 -3.43 11.31 12.15
CA ASN A 275 -2.78 11.06 13.42
C ASN A 275 -3.30 11.98 14.55
N PHE A 276 -3.55 13.25 14.25
CA PHE A 276 -4.15 14.18 15.20
C PHE A 276 -5.63 13.86 15.43
N LEU A 277 -6.35 13.52 14.36
CA LEU A 277 -7.77 13.21 14.43
C LEU A 277 -8.04 11.98 15.30
N ILE A 278 -7.26 10.91 15.14
CA ILE A 278 -7.41 9.70 15.97
C ILE A 278 -7.06 9.97 17.44
N GLN A 279 -6.07 10.83 17.72
CA GLN A 279 -5.72 11.17 19.10
C GLN A 279 -6.87 11.93 19.78
N ALA A 280 -7.44 12.93 19.10
CA ALA A 280 -8.59 13.68 19.60
C ALA A 280 -9.81 12.77 19.81
N TYR A 281 -10.10 11.93 18.82
CA TYR A 281 -11.23 11.00 18.89
C TYR A 281 -11.07 9.96 20.00
N GLY A 282 -9.91 9.30 20.07
CA GLY A 282 -9.62 8.31 21.11
C GLY A 282 -9.69 8.90 22.51
N SER A 283 -9.17 10.12 22.69
CA SER A 283 -9.24 10.85 23.95
C SER A 283 -10.69 11.13 24.36
N SER A 284 -11.54 11.58 23.42
CA SER A 284 -12.96 11.81 23.70
C SER A 284 -13.69 10.55 24.17
N VAL A 285 -13.42 9.40 23.52
CA VAL A 285 -14.00 8.10 23.89
C VAL A 285 -13.53 7.68 25.29
N LEU A 286 -12.24 7.81 25.59
CA LEU A 286 -11.68 7.41 26.88
C LEU A 286 -12.10 8.32 28.03
N ASP A 287 -12.28 9.62 27.78
CA ASP A 287 -12.69 10.62 28.79
C ASP A 287 -14.08 10.31 29.36
N GLU A 288 -14.99 9.83 28.52
CA GLU A 288 -16.35 9.44 28.94
C GLU A 288 -16.36 8.26 29.91
N ARG A 289 -15.47 7.30 29.68
CA ARG A 289 -15.29 6.12 30.51
C ARG A 289 -14.62 6.46 31.85
N THR A 290 -13.54 7.24 31.81
CA THR A 290 -12.70 7.49 32.99
C THR A 290 -13.38 8.40 34.01
N ASN A 291 -14.21 9.35 33.54
CA ASN A 291 -14.91 10.30 34.40
C ASN A 291 -16.33 9.84 34.83
N ARG A 292 -16.70 8.56 34.62
CA ARG A 292 -18.06 8.02 34.88
C ARG A 292 -19.21 8.79 34.21
N ARG A 293 -18.91 9.60 33.20
CA ARG A 293 -19.90 10.41 32.46
C ARG A 293 -20.68 9.60 31.43
N GLY A 294 -20.23 8.39 31.12
CA GLY A 294 -20.96 7.41 30.31
C GLY A 294 -22.11 6.73 31.06
N GLU A 295 -22.10 6.69 32.41
CA GLU A 295 -23.16 6.05 33.21
C GLU A 295 -24.53 6.72 32.96
N PRO A 296 -24.67 8.06 32.98
CA PRO A 296 -25.93 8.71 32.60
C PRO A 296 -26.37 8.43 31.15
N LEU A 297 -25.43 8.24 30.22
CA LEU A 297 -25.72 7.99 28.80
C LEU A 297 -26.30 6.59 28.57
N LEU A 298 -25.93 5.60 29.39
CA LEU A 298 -26.50 4.25 29.36
C LEU A 298 -27.94 4.18 29.90
N VAL A 299 -28.36 5.19 30.69
CA VAL A 299 -29.73 5.33 31.20
C VAL A 299 -30.62 6.15 30.23
N THR A 300 -30.03 6.83 29.25
CA THR A 300 -30.81 7.50 28.20
C THR A 300 -31.45 6.49 27.25
N PRO A 301 -32.59 6.82 26.60
CA PRO A 301 -33.23 5.94 25.60
C PRO A 301 -32.44 5.86 24.27
N LEU A 302 -31.13 6.11 24.29
CA LEU A 302 -30.24 6.03 23.14
C LEU A 302 -29.64 4.63 23.05
N SER A 303 -29.61 4.06 21.84
CA SER A 303 -28.87 2.82 21.62
C SER A 303 -27.36 3.08 21.56
N PRO A 304 -26.49 2.10 21.90
CA PRO A 304 -25.04 2.24 21.77
C PRO A 304 -24.60 2.72 20.38
N VAL A 305 -25.30 2.26 19.33
CA VAL A 305 -25.00 2.68 17.96
C VAL A 305 -25.34 4.15 17.73
N ASP A 306 -26.42 4.67 18.32
CA ASP A 306 -26.79 6.09 18.18
C ASP A 306 -25.73 6.99 18.85
N ILE A 307 -25.17 6.54 19.97
CA ILE A 307 -24.11 7.24 20.71
C ILE A 307 -22.80 7.23 19.92
N VAL A 308 -22.33 6.04 19.52
CA VAL A 308 -21.05 5.88 18.81
C VAL A 308 -21.09 6.52 17.43
N ALA A 309 -22.16 6.32 16.66
CA ALA A 309 -22.32 6.98 15.36
C ALA A 309 -22.41 8.51 15.52
N GLY A 310 -23.13 8.99 16.55
CA GLY A 310 -23.21 10.42 16.85
C GLY A 310 -21.85 11.01 17.19
N LYS A 311 -21.02 10.29 17.95
CA LYS A 311 -19.67 10.73 18.33
C LYS A 311 -18.66 10.67 17.20
N THR A 312 -18.73 9.65 16.36
CA THR A 312 -17.80 9.48 15.23
C THR A 312 -18.07 10.48 14.11
N LEU A 313 -19.35 10.84 13.89
CA LEU A 313 -19.76 11.66 12.75
C LEU A 313 -19.03 13.01 12.62
N PRO A 314 -18.82 13.81 13.68
CA PRO A 314 -18.02 15.04 13.60
C PRO A 314 -16.58 14.79 13.13
N TYR A 315 -15.94 13.72 13.61
CA TYR A 315 -14.57 13.39 13.21
C TYR A 315 -14.51 12.89 11.76
N VAL A 316 -15.51 12.12 11.31
CA VAL A 316 -15.64 11.74 9.88
C VAL A 316 -15.84 12.97 9.01
N ALA A 317 -16.67 13.93 9.44
CA ALA A 317 -16.88 15.18 8.70
C ALA A 317 -15.60 16.02 8.62
N VAL A 318 -14.83 16.11 9.72
CA VAL A 318 -13.52 16.77 9.74
C VAL A 318 -12.54 16.03 8.82
N ALA A 319 -12.48 14.69 8.86
CA ALA A 319 -11.64 13.90 7.97
C ALA A 319 -11.95 14.16 6.50
N ALA A 320 -13.24 14.12 6.12
CA ALA A 320 -13.69 14.39 4.77
C ALA A 320 -13.37 15.83 4.33
N LEU A 321 -13.60 16.82 5.20
CA LEU A 321 -13.27 18.22 4.94
C LEU A 321 -11.77 18.41 4.72
N VAL A 322 -10.93 17.94 5.64
CA VAL A 322 -9.47 18.05 5.55
C VAL A 322 -8.94 17.33 4.32
N THR A 323 -9.44 16.11 4.04
CA THR A 323 -9.09 15.35 2.83
C THR A 323 -9.45 16.12 1.57
N THR A 324 -10.64 16.73 1.52
CA THR A 324 -11.08 17.54 0.37
C THR A 324 -10.21 18.78 0.19
N LEU A 325 -9.86 19.46 1.29
CA LEU A 325 -8.98 20.63 1.25
C LEU A 325 -7.57 20.27 0.76
N ILE A 326 -7.01 19.13 1.22
CA ILE A 326 -5.71 18.63 0.75
C ILE A 326 -5.79 18.24 -0.72
N ALA A 327 -6.83 17.53 -1.15
CA ALA A 327 -7.03 17.19 -2.56
C ALA A 327 -7.01 18.45 -3.43
N VAL A 328 -7.82 19.47 -3.09
CA VAL A 328 -7.84 20.73 -3.83
C VAL A 328 -6.48 21.45 -3.81
N ALA A 329 -5.79 21.48 -2.67
CA ALA A 329 -4.51 22.17 -2.52
C ALA A 329 -3.37 21.51 -3.31
N VAL A 330 -3.45 20.20 -3.52
CA VAL A 330 -2.40 19.38 -4.14
C VAL A 330 -2.71 19.07 -5.62
N GLY A 331 -3.86 19.52 -6.13
CA GLY A 331 -4.29 19.26 -7.51
C GLY A 331 -5.01 17.92 -7.71
N GLY A 332 -5.41 17.25 -6.64
CA GLY A 332 -6.23 16.03 -6.67
C GLY A 332 -7.72 16.33 -6.80
N GLY A 333 -8.47 15.33 -7.24
CA GLY A 333 -9.91 15.37 -7.48
C GLY A 333 -10.72 14.59 -6.44
N ALA A 334 -11.96 14.24 -6.84
CA ALA A 334 -12.87 13.48 -5.99
C ALA A 334 -12.39 12.04 -5.74
N LEU A 335 -11.59 11.47 -6.65
CA LEU A 335 -11.03 10.14 -6.51
C LEU A 335 -10.09 10.05 -5.30
N SER A 336 -9.23 11.05 -5.10
CA SER A 336 -8.40 11.16 -3.89
C SER A 336 -9.23 11.13 -2.61
N VAL A 337 -10.37 11.83 -2.58
CA VAL A 337 -11.26 11.86 -1.41
C VAL A 337 -11.93 10.51 -1.17
N ILE A 338 -12.41 9.86 -2.24
CA ILE A 338 -13.02 8.52 -2.19
C ILE A 338 -12.01 7.49 -1.69
N ALA A 339 -10.76 7.58 -2.12
CA ALA A 339 -9.69 6.68 -1.73
C ALA A 339 -9.30 6.81 -0.25
N VAL A 340 -9.19 8.05 0.25
CA VAL A 340 -8.73 8.31 1.63
C VAL A 340 -9.84 8.09 2.67
N LEU A 341 -11.11 8.23 2.31
CA LEU A 341 -12.22 8.11 3.27
C LEU A 341 -12.29 6.72 3.97
N PRO A 342 -12.19 5.56 3.29
CA PRO A 342 -12.08 4.24 3.91
C PRO A 342 -10.88 4.09 4.83
N VAL A 343 -9.73 4.69 4.46
CA VAL A 343 -8.53 4.74 5.32
C VAL A 343 -8.90 5.47 6.61
N ALA A 344 -9.49 6.66 6.49
CA ALA A 344 -9.88 7.47 7.63
C ALA A 344 -10.89 6.77 8.55
N LEU A 345 -11.88 6.08 7.97
CA LEU A 345 -12.84 5.28 8.72
C LEU A 345 -12.17 4.11 9.46
N THR A 346 -11.20 3.45 8.85
CA THR A 346 -10.44 2.36 9.48
C THR A 346 -9.62 2.86 10.65
N PHE A 347 -8.94 3.99 10.50
CA PHE A 347 -8.20 4.67 11.57
C PHE A 347 -9.12 5.02 12.75
N LEU A 348 -10.28 5.60 12.48
CA LEU A 348 -11.28 5.93 13.51
C LEU A 348 -11.84 4.66 14.17
N ALA A 349 -12.16 3.61 13.40
CA ALA A 349 -12.71 2.36 13.93
C ALA A 349 -11.71 1.60 14.81
N ALA A 350 -10.46 1.50 14.37
CA ALA A 350 -9.38 0.88 15.14
C ALA A 350 -9.09 1.66 16.42
N THR A 351 -9.12 3.00 16.34
CA THR A 351 -8.98 3.88 17.51
C THR A 351 -10.15 3.74 18.49
N PHE A 352 -11.38 3.61 17.99
CA PHE A 352 -12.55 3.36 18.82
C PHE A 352 -12.38 2.06 19.62
N VAL A 353 -12.02 0.96 18.95
CA VAL A 353 -11.73 -0.33 19.60
C VAL A 353 -10.58 -0.18 20.60
N GLY A 354 -9.51 0.51 20.21
CA GLY A 354 -8.37 0.78 21.09
C GLY A 354 -8.75 1.54 22.35
N ALA A 355 -9.61 2.55 22.25
CA ALA A 355 -10.11 3.33 23.38
C ALA A 355 -11.04 2.53 24.29
N MET A 356 -11.86 1.64 23.74
CA MET A 356 -12.67 0.71 24.54
C MET A 356 -11.79 -0.26 25.36
N PHE A 357 -10.63 -0.63 24.82
CA PHE A 357 -9.72 -1.56 25.50
C PHE A 357 -8.75 -0.88 26.47
N ALA A 358 -8.20 0.28 26.12
CA ALA A 358 -7.24 1.01 26.94
C ALA A 358 -7.78 1.29 28.34
N ARG A 359 -6.94 1.19 29.38
CA ARG A 359 -7.32 1.51 30.78
C ARG A 359 -7.02 2.95 31.17
N SER A 360 -6.09 3.60 30.47
CA SER A 360 -5.61 4.95 30.76
C SER A 360 -5.20 5.66 29.47
N PHE A 361 -5.01 6.97 29.55
CA PHE A 361 -4.54 7.78 28.41
C PHE A 361 -3.17 7.33 27.90
N LYS A 362 -2.30 6.84 28.80
CA LYS A 362 -0.99 6.27 28.43
C LYS A 362 -1.15 4.99 27.61
N GLU A 363 -2.02 4.07 28.02
CA GLU A 363 -2.31 2.86 27.25
C GLU A 363 -2.98 3.15 25.92
N LEU A 364 -3.90 4.12 25.89
CA LEU A 364 -4.52 4.57 24.66
C LEU A 364 -3.46 5.09 23.68
N THR A 365 -2.52 5.92 24.15
CA THR A 365 -1.43 6.43 23.31
C THR A 365 -0.59 5.30 22.73
N PHE A 366 -0.24 4.29 23.52
CA PHE A 366 0.48 3.12 23.00
C PHE A 366 -0.33 2.37 21.94
N VAL A 367 -1.62 2.17 22.16
CA VAL A 367 -2.50 1.47 21.20
C VAL A 367 -2.68 2.29 19.93
N THR A 368 -2.91 3.60 20.02
CA THR A 368 -3.09 4.47 18.85
C THR A 368 -1.82 4.62 18.03
N VAL A 369 -0.64 4.67 18.67
CA VAL A 369 0.65 4.62 17.96
C VAL A 369 0.79 3.31 17.19
N GLY A 370 0.50 2.17 17.82
CA GLY A 370 0.54 0.87 17.13
C GLY A 370 -0.43 0.79 15.95
N VAL A 371 -1.67 1.25 16.15
CA VAL A 371 -2.68 1.35 15.08
C VAL A 371 -2.21 2.25 13.94
N SER A 372 -1.65 3.42 14.27
CA SER A 372 -1.17 4.38 13.28
C SER A 372 -0.01 3.81 12.46
N VAL A 373 0.99 3.21 13.09
CA VAL A 373 2.12 2.58 12.40
C VAL A 373 1.64 1.49 11.46
N LEU A 374 0.79 0.57 11.93
CA LEU A 374 0.30 -0.54 11.11
C LEU A 374 -0.54 -0.07 9.92
N LEU A 375 -1.52 0.82 10.14
CA LEU A 375 -2.40 1.29 9.07
C LEU A 375 -1.70 2.23 8.10
N THR A 376 -0.75 3.05 8.57
CA THR A 376 0.09 3.89 7.69
C THR A 376 0.98 3.02 6.83
N THR A 377 1.59 1.97 7.40
CA THR A 377 2.42 1.02 6.63
C THR A 377 1.59 0.35 5.54
N TYR A 378 0.39 -0.15 5.86
CA TYR A 378 -0.52 -0.73 4.86
C TYR A 378 -0.92 0.28 3.78
N ALA A 379 -1.24 1.52 4.16
CA ALA A 379 -1.65 2.55 3.21
C ALA A 379 -0.48 3.05 2.35
N PHE A 380 0.76 2.98 2.80
CA PHE A 380 1.87 3.62 2.10
C PHE A 380 2.75 2.63 1.33
N VAL A 381 3.17 1.51 1.95
CA VAL A 381 4.17 0.60 1.37
C VAL A 381 3.76 0.08 -0.02
N PRO A 382 2.52 -0.42 -0.24
CA PRO A 382 2.14 -0.90 -1.56
C PRO A 382 2.11 0.23 -2.61
N ALA A 383 1.78 1.46 -2.21
CA ALA A 383 1.72 2.62 -3.11
C ALA A 383 3.10 3.06 -3.62
N ILE A 384 4.21 2.65 -2.97
CA ILE A 384 5.58 2.86 -3.49
C ILE A 384 5.79 2.15 -4.82
N PHE A 385 5.08 1.05 -5.05
CA PHE A 385 5.19 0.22 -6.23
C PHE A 385 4.11 0.56 -7.27
N THR A 386 3.74 1.83 -7.47
CA THR A 386 2.74 2.25 -8.48
C THR A 386 3.00 1.69 -9.88
N ASN A 387 4.27 1.49 -10.23
CA ASN A 387 4.71 0.92 -11.50
C ASN A 387 4.53 -0.61 -11.59
N VAL A 388 4.14 -1.26 -10.49
CA VAL A 388 3.77 -2.68 -10.38
C VAL A 388 2.30 -2.75 -9.99
N THR A 389 1.42 -2.46 -10.95
CA THR A 389 -0.01 -2.19 -10.76
C THR A 389 -0.74 -3.18 -9.83
N PRO A 390 -0.53 -4.52 -9.90
CA PRO A 390 -1.22 -5.45 -9.01
C PRO A 390 -0.84 -5.27 -7.53
N VAL A 391 0.41 -4.94 -7.24
CA VAL A 391 0.90 -4.68 -5.88
C VAL A 391 0.46 -3.30 -5.42
N ALA A 392 0.45 -2.31 -6.31
CA ALA A 392 0.05 -0.95 -6.00
C ALA A 392 -1.41 -0.87 -5.52
N LEU A 393 -2.34 -1.50 -6.25
CA LEU A 393 -3.78 -1.40 -5.98
C LEU A 393 -4.22 -1.98 -4.63
N VAL A 394 -3.35 -2.71 -3.93
CA VAL A 394 -3.53 -3.12 -2.53
C VAL A 394 -3.81 -1.91 -1.63
N SER A 395 -3.14 -0.79 -1.89
CA SER A 395 -3.30 0.44 -1.12
C SER A 395 -4.28 1.41 -1.77
N PRO A 396 -5.23 1.99 -1.00
CA PRO A 396 -6.03 3.13 -1.45
C PRO A 396 -5.20 4.35 -1.86
N LEU A 397 -4.01 4.59 -1.30
CA LEU A 397 -3.20 5.75 -1.67
C LEU A 397 -2.70 5.69 -3.12
N THR A 398 -2.63 4.50 -3.71
CA THR A 398 -2.32 4.35 -5.15
C THR A 398 -3.35 5.09 -6.00
N LEU A 399 -4.62 5.09 -5.61
CA LEU A 399 -5.66 5.85 -6.31
C LEU A 399 -5.46 7.36 -6.21
N VAL A 400 -4.87 7.85 -5.11
CA VAL A 400 -4.49 9.26 -4.95
C VAL A 400 -3.36 9.59 -5.92
N VAL A 401 -2.36 8.71 -6.04
CA VAL A 401 -1.25 8.88 -6.97
C VAL A 401 -1.76 8.93 -8.42
N PHE A 402 -2.63 8.00 -8.82
CA PHE A 402 -3.26 7.98 -10.13
C PHE A 402 -4.08 9.24 -10.43
N ASP A 403 -4.87 9.71 -9.45
CA ASP A 403 -5.64 10.96 -9.58
C ASP A 403 -4.73 12.18 -9.80
N LEU A 404 -3.60 12.26 -9.08
CA LEU A 404 -2.62 13.34 -9.24
C LEU A 404 -1.86 13.28 -10.57
N GLN A 405 -1.70 12.09 -11.14
CA GLN A 405 -1.06 11.89 -12.46
C GLN A 405 -2.05 12.07 -13.62
N GLY A 406 -3.35 12.22 -13.35
CA GLY A 406 -4.38 12.26 -14.37
C GLY A 406 -4.65 10.90 -15.04
N GLU A 407 -4.31 9.79 -14.36
CA GLU A 407 -4.55 8.44 -14.86
C GLU A 407 -6.03 8.04 -14.69
N ALA A 408 -6.56 7.36 -15.70
CA ALA A 408 -7.93 6.87 -15.67
C ALA A 408 -8.01 5.59 -14.82
N VAL A 409 -8.92 5.57 -13.83
CA VAL A 409 -9.11 4.44 -12.92
C VAL A 409 -10.51 3.84 -13.11
N GLY A 410 -10.55 2.51 -13.24
CA GLY A 410 -11.79 1.75 -13.34
C GLY A 410 -12.51 1.59 -11.99
N ILE A 411 -13.83 1.34 -12.03
CA ILE A 411 -14.64 1.08 -10.83
C ILE A 411 -14.15 -0.18 -10.09
N GLY A 412 -13.69 -1.20 -10.82
CA GLY A 412 -13.14 -2.42 -10.25
C GLY A 412 -11.90 -2.16 -9.40
N GLU A 413 -11.00 -1.28 -9.85
CA GLU A 413 -9.79 -0.90 -9.14
C GLU A 413 -10.12 -0.09 -7.88
N ILE A 414 -11.08 0.83 -7.99
CA ILE A 414 -11.59 1.58 -6.83
C ILE A 414 -12.13 0.62 -5.77
N LEU A 415 -12.99 -0.33 -6.15
CA LEU A 415 -13.58 -1.30 -5.23
C LEU A 415 -12.54 -2.26 -4.64
N PHE A 416 -11.60 -2.72 -5.45
CA PHE A 416 -10.52 -3.62 -5.01
C PHE A 416 -9.64 -2.95 -3.97
N SER A 417 -9.27 -1.68 -4.21
CA SER A 417 -8.38 -0.92 -3.36
C SER A 417 -9.06 -0.43 -2.07
N THR A 418 -10.29 0.09 -2.17
CA THR A 418 -11.02 0.67 -1.03
C THR A 418 -11.85 -0.32 -0.22
N GLY A 419 -12.31 -1.41 -0.86
CA GLY A 419 -13.22 -2.39 -0.29
C GLY A 419 -12.71 -3.05 1.01
N PRO A 420 -11.47 -3.59 1.04
CA PRO A 420 -10.93 -4.22 2.24
C PRO A 420 -10.92 -3.31 3.46
N MET A 421 -10.49 -2.05 3.30
CA MET A 421 -10.49 -1.07 4.40
C MET A 421 -11.91 -0.67 4.82
N ALA A 422 -12.83 -0.46 3.88
CA ALA A 422 -14.21 -0.12 4.20
C ALA A 422 -14.91 -1.25 5.00
N VAL A 423 -14.72 -2.50 4.59
CA VAL A 423 -15.24 -3.67 5.30
C VAL A 423 -14.56 -3.84 6.66
N GLY A 424 -13.23 -3.69 6.72
CA GLY A 424 -12.46 -3.71 7.97
C GLY A 424 -12.94 -2.67 8.98
N ALA A 425 -13.18 -1.44 8.54
CA ALA A 425 -13.74 -0.37 9.37
C ALA A 425 -15.12 -0.74 9.93
N ALA A 426 -16.02 -1.27 9.10
CA ALA A 426 -17.34 -1.71 9.53
C ALA A 426 -17.28 -2.82 10.59
N LEU A 427 -16.38 -3.79 10.41
CA LEU A 427 -16.16 -4.88 11.35
C LEU A 427 -15.54 -4.41 12.67
N LEU A 428 -14.58 -3.48 12.62
CA LEU A 428 -13.99 -2.88 13.82
C LEU A 428 -15.02 -2.05 14.61
N PHE A 429 -15.84 -1.24 13.94
CA PHE A 429 -16.96 -0.56 14.60
C PHE A 429 -17.94 -1.57 15.20
N GLY A 430 -18.29 -2.63 14.48
CA GLY A 430 -19.15 -3.71 14.98
C GLY A 430 -18.58 -4.42 16.21
N LEU A 431 -17.26 -4.64 16.26
CA LEU A 431 -16.55 -5.17 17.41
C LEU A 431 -16.64 -4.20 18.58
N GLY A 432 -16.25 -2.93 18.39
CA GLY A 432 -16.29 -1.91 19.45
C GLY A 432 -17.69 -1.68 20.01
N LEU A 433 -18.73 -1.69 19.16
CA LEU A 433 -20.14 -1.62 19.56
C LEU A 433 -20.57 -2.81 20.42
N GLY A 434 -19.95 -3.97 20.21
CA GLY A 434 -20.19 -5.17 21.02
C GLY A 434 -19.74 -5.04 22.46
N VAL A 435 -18.64 -4.33 22.65
CA VAL A 435 -17.96 -4.11 23.93
C VAL A 435 -18.48 -2.83 24.61
N TYR A 436 -19.33 -2.06 23.93
CA TYR A 436 -20.00 -0.88 24.47
C TYR A 436 -21.14 -1.28 25.42
N ARG A 437 -20.79 -1.95 26.51
CA ARG A 437 -21.69 -2.34 27.61
C ARG A 437 -21.06 -1.93 28.93
N GLU A 438 -21.89 -1.68 29.95
CA GLU A 438 -21.43 -1.20 31.26
C GLU A 438 -20.38 -2.13 31.87
N GLU A 439 -20.65 -3.43 31.80
CA GLU A 439 -19.81 -4.49 32.36
C GLU A 439 -18.42 -4.55 31.72
N ASP A 440 -18.31 -4.32 30.41
CA ASP A 440 -17.04 -4.44 29.69
C ASP A 440 -16.29 -3.11 29.68
N MET A 441 -17.02 -2.00 29.50
CA MET A 441 -16.47 -0.67 29.46
C MET A 441 -15.75 -0.36 30.77
N LEU A 442 -16.32 -0.63 31.94
CA LEU A 442 -15.71 -0.22 33.22
C LEU A 442 -14.66 -1.21 33.79
N THR A 443 -14.39 -2.32 33.12
CA THR A 443 -13.38 -3.29 33.59
C THR A 443 -11.93 -2.77 33.49
N GLN A 444 -11.11 -3.16 34.46
CA GLN A 444 -9.68 -2.80 34.56
C GLN A 444 -8.73 -3.90 34.03
N LYS A 445 -9.23 -4.75 33.14
CA LYS A 445 -8.42 -5.81 32.50
C LYS A 445 -7.47 -5.20 31.45
N PRO A 446 -6.24 -5.73 31.30
CA PRO A 446 -5.32 -5.34 30.22
C PRO A 446 -5.96 -5.50 28.83
N VAL A 447 -5.48 -4.72 27.85
CA VAL A 447 -5.99 -4.67 26.46
C VAL A 447 -6.15 -6.07 25.85
N GLY A 448 -5.11 -6.91 25.90
CA GLY A 448 -5.19 -8.27 25.34
C GLY A 448 -6.24 -9.16 26.00
N ARG A 449 -6.49 -8.98 27.31
CA ARG A 449 -7.55 -9.73 28.01
C ARG A 449 -8.95 -9.27 27.61
N LYS A 450 -9.13 -7.96 27.41
CA LYS A 450 -10.40 -7.40 26.91
C LYS A 450 -10.66 -7.80 25.47
N PHE A 451 -9.62 -7.89 24.64
CA PHE A 451 -9.74 -8.42 23.28
C PHE A 451 -10.27 -9.86 23.28
N LEU A 452 -9.70 -10.74 24.11
CA LEU A 452 -10.20 -12.11 24.26
C LEU A 452 -11.63 -12.14 24.84
N ASP A 453 -11.95 -11.27 25.80
CA ASP A 453 -13.33 -11.15 26.32
C ASP A 453 -14.31 -10.74 25.22
N ALA A 454 -13.96 -9.75 24.41
CA ALA A 454 -14.77 -9.25 23.31
C ALA A 454 -15.07 -10.34 22.27
N LEU A 455 -14.09 -11.19 21.96
CA LEU A 455 -14.29 -12.35 21.08
C LEU A 455 -15.19 -13.40 21.75
N ALA A 456 -14.90 -13.75 23.00
CA ALA A 456 -15.61 -14.81 23.72
C ALA A 456 -17.10 -14.48 23.95
N VAL A 457 -17.45 -13.22 24.19
CA VAL A 457 -18.85 -12.77 24.37
C VAL A 457 -19.70 -13.00 23.11
N ARG A 458 -19.09 -13.08 21.93
CA ARG A 458 -19.80 -13.40 20.68
C ARG A 458 -20.04 -14.89 20.47
N LEU A 459 -19.42 -15.75 21.27
CA LEU A 459 -19.48 -17.19 21.13
C LEU A 459 -20.60 -17.79 21.97
N SER A 460 -21.24 -18.84 21.45
CA SER A 460 -22.25 -19.59 22.18
C SER A 460 -21.62 -20.59 23.14
N GLY A 461 -22.30 -20.88 24.25
CA GLY A 461 -21.86 -21.91 25.20
C GLY A 461 -21.97 -23.33 24.64
N ILE A 462 -20.85 -24.04 24.49
CA ILE A 462 -20.78 -25.39 23.89
C ILE A 462 -20.21 -26.42 24.87
N GLY A 463 -20.87 -27.58 24.97
CA GLY A 463 -20.40 -28.71 25.77
C GLY A 463 -20.56 -28.56 27.29
N LYS A 464 -21.36 -27.59 27.76
CA LYS A 464 -21.57 -27.38 29.20
C LYS A 464 -22.35 -28.55 29.83
N PRO A 465 -22.07 -28.95 31.09
CA PRO A 465 -22.65 -30.15 31.72
C PRO A 465 -24.19 -30.22 31.70
N ASN A 466 -24.87 -29.07 31.79
CA ASN A 466 -26.34 -28.99 31.78
C ASN A 466 -26.97 -28.97 30.38
N SER A 467 -26.20 -29.26 29.32
CA SER A 467 -26.67 -29.19 27.91
C SER A 467 -27.23 -30.51 27.37
N GLY A 468 -27.43 -31.51 28.24
CA GLY A 468 -27.70 -32.92 27.88
C GLY A 468 -28.94 -33.19 27.03
N GLY A 469 -29.82 -32.21 26.80
CA GLY A 469 -31.04 -32.34 26.00
C GLY A 469 -31.04 -31.61 24.64
N ARG A 470 -29.95 -30.95 24.21
CA ARG A 470 -30.00 -30.16 22.96
C ARG A 470 -30.15 -31.04 21.72
N SER A 471 -31.11 -30.67 20.87
CA SER A 471 -31.29 -31.27 19.54
C SER A 471 -30.04 -31.11 18.67
N PRO A 472 -29.78 -32.00 17.69
CA PRO A 472 -28.66 -31.85 16.75
C PRO A 472 -28.63 -30.48 16.05
N ARG A 473 -29.81 -29.95 15.72
CA ARG A 473 -29.98 -28.62 15.11
C ARG A 473 -29.54 -27.48 16.03
N GLU A 474 -29.82 -27.55 17.33
CA GLU A 474 -29.36 -26.54 18.29
C GLU A 474 -27.84 -26.58 18.47
N ARG A 475 -27.23 -27.76 18.44
CA ARG A 475 -25.77 -27.91 18.49
C ARG A 475 -25.11 -27.27 17.27
N LEU A 476 -25.65 -27.51 16.07
CA LEU A 476 -25.18 -26.86 14.84
C LEU A 476 -25.37 -25.34 14.88
N ARG A 477 -26.51 -24.86 15.37
CA ARG A 477 -26.75 -23.41 15.53
C ARG A 477 -25.77 -22.75 16.50
N ALA A 478 -25.31 -23.46 17.53
CA ALA A 478 -24.32 -22.94 18.46
C ALA A 478 -22.91 -22.81 17.84
N LEU A 479 -22.63 -23.51 16.74
CA LEU A 479 -21.38 -23.41 15.98
C LEU A 479 -21.39 -22.25 14.96
N ALA A 480 -22.58 -21.80 14.53
CA ALA A 480 -22.71 -20.74 13.52
C ALA A 480 -22.00 -19.42 13.90
N PRO A 481 -22.02 -18.94 15.17
CA PRO A 481 -21.26 -17.75 15.55
C PRO A 481 -19.74 -17.92 15.39
N ILE A 482 -19.22 -19.14 15.49
CA ILE A 482 -17.79 -19.44 15.33
C ILE A 482 -17.40 -19.31 13.86
N ALA A 483 -18.18 -19.96 12.98
CA ALA A 483 -17.99 -19.86 11.54
C ALA A 483 -18.12 -18.40 11.07
N PHE A 484 -19.13 -17.68 11.56
CA PHE A 484 -19.36 -16.28 11.23
C PHE A 484 -18.22 -15.38 11.72
N LEU A 485 -17.76 -15.55 12.96
CA LEU A 485 -16.65 -14.76 13.50
C LEU A 485 -15.35 -15.03 12.71
N THR A 486 -15.12 -16.28 12.30
CA THR A 486 -13.99 -16.63 11.42
C THR A 486 -14.11 -15.96 10.06
N ALA A 487 -15.29 -16.00 9.43
CA ALA A 487 -15.55 -15.31 8.17
C ALA A 487 -15.29 -13.80 8.27
N CYS A 488 -15.65 -13.17 9.39
CA CYS A 488 -15.34 -11.77 9.67
C CYS A 488 -13.85 -11.48 9.82
N THR A 489 -12.97 -12.48 9.97
CA THR A 489 -11.51 -12.24 9.99
C THR A 489 -10.90 -12.10 8.60
N ILE A 490 -11.57 -12.60 7.54
CA ILE A 490 -11.03 -12.62 6.17
C ILE A 490 -10.57 -11.24 5.69
N PRO A 491 -11.31 -10.13 5.87
CA PRO A 491 -10.82 -8.82 5.42
C PRO A 491 -9.50 -8.40 6.09
N PHE A 492 -9.27 -8.78 7.34
CA PHE A 492 -8.02 -8.49 8.05
C PHE A 492 -6.89 -9.42 7.62
N VAL A 493 -7.21 -10.70 7.38
CA VAL A 493 -6.28 -11.70 6.82
C VAL A 493 -5.81 -11.22 5.45
N PHE A 494 -6.73 -10.84 4.57
CA PHE A 494 -6.44 -10.32 3.24
C PHE A 494 -5.54 -9.07 3.29
N VAL A 495 -5.87 -8.08 4.14
CA VAL A 495 -5.04 -6.88 4.35
C VAL A 495 -3.63 -7.25 4.83
N ALA A 496 -3.51 -8.21 5.76
CA ALA A 496 -2.22 -8.63 6.30
C ALA A 496 -1.39 -9.44 5.28
N GLU A 497 -2.03 -10.30 4.50
CA GLU A 497 -1.39 -11.08 3.43
C GLU A 497 -0.91 -10.17 2.29
N LEU A 498 -1.74 -9.23 1.83
CA LEU A 498 -1.34 -8.27 0.81
C LEU A 498 -0.18 -7.39 1.29
N LEU A 499 -0.17 -7.00 2.57
CA LEU A 499 0.97 -6.31 3.15
C LEU A 499 2.22 -7.20 3.19
N ALA A 500 2.08 -8.48 3.55
CA ALA A 500 3.19 -9.42 3.55
C ALA A 500 3.78 -9.60 2.14
N VAL A 501 2.94 -9.70 1.11
CA VAL A 501 3.35 -9.72 -0.29
C VAL A 501 4.12 -8.44 -0.65
N ALA A 502 3.55 -7.27 -0.35
CA ALA A 502 4.18 -5.98 -0.66
C ALA A 502 5.54 -5.79 0.04
N LEU A 503 5.69 -6.27 1.27
CA LEU A 503 6.95 -6.17 2.03
C LEU A 503 8.01 -7.16 1.56
N LEU A 504 7.61 -8.37 1.15
CA LEU A 504 8.54 -9.44 0.76
C LEU A 504 8.86 -9.43 -0.74
N PHE A 505 8.10 -8.70 -1.55
CA PHE A 505 8.31 -8.61 -3.00
C PHE A 505 9.70 -8.09 -3.39
N ALA A 506 10.29 -7.22 -2.57
CA ALA A 506 11.63 -6.68 -2.82
C ALA A 506 12.77 -7.70 -2.59
N LEU A 507 12.48 -8.88 -2.02
CA LEU A 507 13.49 -9.91 -1.74
C LEU A 507 13.63 -10.92 -2.89
N PRO A 508 14.80 -11.56 -3.05
CA PRO A 508 14.98 -12.64 -4.03
C PRO A 508 13.93 -13.74 -3.89
N VAL A 509 13.41 -14.24 -5.02
CA VAL A 509 12.31 -15.23 -5.09
C VAL A 509 12.58 -16.50 -4.26
N THR A 510 13.84 -16.93 -4.20
CA THR A 510 14.28 -18.11 -3.43
C THR A 510 14.09 -17.96 -1.92
N VAL A 511 14.11 -16.72 -1.41
CA VAL A 511 13.87 -16.39 0.01
C VAL A 511 12.44 -15.91 0.22
N SER A 512 11.92 -15.08 -0.69
CA SER A 512 10.61 -14.46 -0.53
C SER A 512 9.48 -15.49 -0.55
N ILE A 513 9.48 -16.48 -1.47
CA ILE A 513 8.41 -17.49 -1.55
C ILE A 513 8.30 -18.32 -0.26
N PRO A 514 9.35 -18.97 0.27
CA PRO A 514 9.22 -19.76 1.50
C PRO A 514 8.77 -18.91 2.70
N VAL A 515 9.34 -17.71 2.85
CA VAL A 515 8.97 -16.80 3.95
C VAL A 515 7.52 -16.33 3.81
N LEU A 516 7.09 -16.01 2.59
CA LEU A 516 5.71 -15.61 2.30
C LEU A 516 4.73 -16.73 2.62
N LEU A 517 4.99 -17.97 2.19
CA LEU A 517 4.11 -19.11 2.46
C LEU A 517 3.95 -19.39 3.96
N VAL A 518 5.04 -19.31 4.73
CA VAL A 518 4.98 -19.45 6.19
C VAL A 518 4.23 -18.29 6.84
N THR A 519 4.44 -17.06 6.34
CA THR A 519 3.79 -15.84 6.86
C THR A 519 2.29 -15.86 6.60
N ILE A 520 1.85 -16.20 5.39
CA ILE A 520 0.44 -16.36 5.01
C ILE A 520 -0.19 -17.44 5.89
N ALA A 521 0.41 -18.63 5.94
CA ALA A 521 -0.08 -19.72 6.78
C ALA A 521 -0.21 -19.30 8.26
N PHE A 522 0.75 -18.54 8.79
CA PHE A 522 0.69 -18.03 10.16
C PHE A 522 -0.48 -17.07 10.38
N ILE A 523 -0.66 -16.10 9.46
CA ILE A 523 -1.76 -15.13 9.52
C ILE A 523 -3.11 -15.86 9.51
N GLU A 524 -3.28 -16.83 8.61
CA GLU A 524 -4.50 -17.61 8.48
C GLU A 524 -4.78 -18.46 9.72
N GLU A 525 -3.79 -19.23 10.21
CA GLU A 525 -3.97 -20.06 11.39
C GLU A 525 -4.23 -19.24 12.66
N LEU A 526 -3.61 -18.06 12.78
CA LEU A 526 -3.88 -17.13 13.87
C LEU A 526 -5.32 -16.63 13.82
N ALA A 527 -5.78 -16.18 12.66
CA ALA A 527 -7.12 -15.64 12.46
C ALA A 527 -8.22 -16.69 12.75
N LYS A 528 -8.01 -17.92 12.24
CA LYS A 528 -8.92 -19.06 12.47
C LYS A 528 -8.93 -19.52 13.93
N SER A 529 -7.83 -19.40 14.68
CA SER A 529 -7.74 -20.03 16.01
C SER A 529 -7.88 -19.07 17.19
N ILE A 530 -7.61 -17.77 17.04
CA ILE A 530 -7.54 -16.82 18.19
C ILE A 530 -8.85 -16.68 18.95
N HIS A 531 -9.98 -16.69 18.24
CA HIS A 531 -11.30 -16.63 18.86
C HIS A 531 -11.71 -17.98 19.48
N LEU A 532 -11.17 -19.10 18.98
CA LEU A 532 -11.33 -20.41 19.62
C LEU A 532 -10.60 -20.46 20.96
N TYR A 533 -9.36 -19.95 20.99
CA TYR A 533 -8.59 -19.78 22.22
C TYR A 533 -9.32 -18.90 23.23
N ALA A 534 -9.88 -17.77 22.78
CA ALA A 534 -10.73 -16.93 23.62
C ALA A 534 -11.92 -17.71 24.22
N GLY A 535 -12.60 -18.54 23.42
CA GLY A 535 -13.72 -19.35 23.90
C GLY A 535 -13.36 -20.38 24.97
N PHE A 536 -12.20 -21.05 24.86
CA PHE A 536 -11.70 -21.97 25.88
C PHE A 536 -11.19 -21.28 27.14
N GLU A 537 -10.52 -20.14 26.98
CA GLU A 537 -9.95 -19.38 28.09
C GLU A 537 -11.04 -18.69 28.93
N ARG A 538 -12.16 -18.30 28.30
CA ARG A 538 -13.29 -17.63 28.98
C ARG A 538 -14.44 -18.57 29.34
N GLY A 539 -14.28 -19.89 29.15
CA GLY A 539 -15.28 -20.88 29.54
C GLY A 539 -16.57 -20.84 28.70
N ALA A 540 -16.52 -20.30 27.48
CA ALA A 540 -17.58 -20.48 26.50
C ALA A 540 -17.63 -21.94 26.04
N PHE A 541 -16.46 -22.59 25.91
CA PHE A 541 -16.32 -23.96 25.46
C PHE A 541 -15.86 -24.90 26.58
N ALA A 542 -16.46 -26.09 26.66
CA ALA A 542 -15.95 -27.15 27.52
C ALA A 542 -14.61 -27.68 26.97
N ARG A 543 -13.63 -27.87 27.86
CA ARG A 543 -12.27 -28.34 27.52
C ARG A 543 -12.25 -29.84 27.27
N THR A 544 -12.79 -30.25 26.12
CA THR A 544 -12.82 -31.64 25.65
C THR A 544 -12.44 -31.71 24.18
N ASP A 545 -11.80 -32.81 23.76
CA ASP A 545 -11.35 -32.98 22.38
C ASP A 545 -12.52 -32.95 21.38
N ARG A 546 -13.69 -33.50 21.77
CA ARG A 546 -14.91 -33.43 20.94
C ARG A 546 -15.35 -32.00 20.65
N VAL A 547 -15.27 -31.12 21.65
CA VAL A 547 -15.61 -29.70 21.47
C VAL A 547 -14.53 -29.01 20.65
N ALA A 548 -13.24 -29.29 20.89
CA ALA A 548 -12.13 -28.76 20.10
C ALA A 548 -12.27 -29.08 18.60
N VAL A 549 -12.58 -30.33 18.26
CA VAL A 549 -12.85 -30.74 16.87
C VAL A 549 -14.08 -30.01 16.30
N ALA A 550 -15.18 -29.92 17.06
CA ALA A 550 -16.40 -29.27 16.59
C ALA A 550 -16.20 -27.76 16.32
N VAL A 551 -15.48 -27.05 17.19
CA VAL A 551 -15.23 -25.61 17.01
C VAL A 551 -14.16 -25.34 15.96
N GLY A 552 -13.13 -26.20 15.88
CA GLY A 552 -12.09 -26.11 14.84
C GLY A 552 -12.65 -26.33 13.45
N THR A 553 -13.49 -27.36 13.27
CA THR A 553 -14.18 -27.61 11.99
C THR A 553 -15.16 -26.51 11.63
N ALA A 554 -15.94 -25.99 12.58
CA ALA A 554 -16.83 -24.86 12.34
C ALA A 554 -16.08 -23.60 11.91
N SER A 555 -14.94 -23.31 12.53
CA SER A 555 -14.07 -22.20 12.13
C SER A 555 -13.51 -22.40 10.72
N ALA A 556 -12.98 -23.59 10.41
CA ALA A 556 -12.47 -23.90 9.07
C ALA A 556 -13.54 -23.78 7.97
N VAL A 557 -14.77 -24.23 8.23
CA VAL A 557 -15.90 -24.04 7.30
C VAL A 557 -16.20 -22.56 7.10
N GLY A 558 -16.22 -21.77 8.19
CA GLY A 558 -16.41 -20.33 8.11
C GLY A 558 -15.34 -19.62 7.29
N PHE A 559 -14.07 -19.99 7.50
CA PHE A 559 -12.94 -19.48 6.74
C PHE A 559 -13.06 -19.83 5.25
N PHE A 560 -13.21 -21.12 4.93
CA PHE A 560 -13.33 -21.62 3.56
C PHE A 560 -14.48 -20.94 2.79
N LEU A 561 -15.67 -20.84 3.40
CA LEU A 561 -16.82 -20.20 2.75
C LEU A 561 -16.56 -18.72 2.45
N ALA A 562 -15.91 -18.02 3.37
CA ALA A 562 -15.61 -16.60 3.21
C ALA A 562 -14.47 -16.37 2.21
N GLU A 563 -13.42 -17.19 2.25
CA GLU A 563 -12.32 -17.22 1.29
C GLU A 563 -12.84 -17.47 -0.14
N LYS A 564 -13.72 -18.45 -0.34
CA LYS A 564 -14.35 -18.68 -1.65
C LYS A 564 -15.28 -17.56 -2.07
N ALA A 565 -16.01 -16.94 -1.13
CA ALA A 565 -16.82 -15.77 -1.45
C ALA A 565 -15.95 -14.59 -1.91
N THR A 566 -14.82 -14.34 -1.26
CA THR A 566 -13.86 -13.33 -1.70
C THR A 566 -13.23 -13.68 -3.03
N ALA A 567 -12.87 -14.94 -3.26
CA ALA A 567 -12.35 -15.41 -4.55
C ALA A 567 -13.37 -15.26 -5.69
N VAL A 568 -14.67 -15.46 -5.44
CA VAL A 568 -15.74 -15.21 -6.43
C VAL A 568 -15.90 -13.72 -6.71
N VAL A 569 -15.90 -12.87 -5.69
CA VAL A 569 -15.98 -11.41 -5.87
C VAL A 569 -14.78 -10.90 -6.65
N GLN A 570 -13.58 -11.42 -6.35
CA GLN A 570 -12.36 -11.18 -7.11
C GLN A 570 -12.52 -11.70 -8.53
N ALA A 571 -12.92 -12.95 -8.76
CA ALA A 571 -13.08 -13.50 -10.10
C ALA A 571 -14.08 -12.70 -10.95
N VAL A 572 -15.23 -12.27 -10.40
CA VAL A 572 -16.23 -11.46 -11.13
C VAL A 572 -15.77 -10.02 -11.33
N GLY A 573 -15.03 -9.44 -10.37
CA GLY A 573 -14.44 -8.10 -10.52
C GLY A 573 -13.22 -8.09 -11.45
N LEU A 574 -12.51 -9.23 -11.52
CA LEU A 574 -11.26 -9.40 -12.25
C LEU A 574 -11.46 -10.04 -13.63
N THR A 575 -12.60 -10.65 -13.97
CA THR A 575 -12.87 -11.08 -15.36
C THR A 575 -12.89 -9.91 -16.35
N GLU A 576 -13.13 -8.70 -15.83
CA GLU A 576 -13.05 -7.42 -16.56
C GLU A 576 -11.65 -6.76 -16.47
N LEU A 577 -10.77 -7.23 -15.57
CA LEU A 577 -9.38 -6.77 -15.45
C LEU A 577 -8.47 -7.80 -16.13
N TYR A 578 -7.55 -7.39 -17.00
CA TYR A 578 -6.59 -8.31 -17.62
C TYR A 578 -5.81 -9.15 -16.59
N VAL A 579 -5.59 -8.62 -15.39
CA VAL A 579 -4.99 -9.31 -14.23
C VAL A 579 -5.80 -10.53 -13.78
N GLY A 580 -7.14 -10.48 -13.85
CA GLY A 580 -7.96 -11.66 -13.56
C GLY A 580 -7.92 -12.72 -14.64
N ARG A 581 -7.74 -12.30 -15.90
CA ARG A 581 -7.59 -13.24 -17.01
C ARG A 581 -6.18 -13.87 -17.03
N ALA A 582 -5.15 -13.15 -16.60
CA ALA A 582 -3.79 -13.67 -16.45
C ALA A 582 -3.61 -14.51 -15.16
N ALA A 583 -4.22 -14.12 -14.04
CA ALA A 583 -4.10 -14.83 -12.76
C ALA A 583 -5.17 -15.93 -12.54
N PHE A 584 -6.33 -15.83 -13.21
CA PHE A 584 -7.45 -16.80 -13.09
C PHE A 584 -8.00 -17.29 -14.44
N GLY A 585 -7.64 -16.69 -15.57
CA GLY A 585 -8.06 -17.15 -16.91
C GLY A 585 -7.21 -18.33 -17.40
N SER A 586 -5.96 -18.42 -16.95
CA SER A 586 -5.30 -19.71 -16.75
C SER A 586 -5.78 -20.25 -15.41
N VAL A 587 -6.89 -20.98 -15.44
CA VAL A 587 -7.08 -21.97 -14.39
C VAL A 587 -5.99 -23.02 -14.61
N ALA A 588 -4.81 -22.75 -14.05
CA ALA A 588 -3.56 -23.46 -14.24
C ALA A 588 -3.80 -24.98 -14.25
N GLY A 589 -3.75 -25.59 -15.43
CA GLY A 589 -3.81 -27.04 -15.61
C GLY A 589 -5.13 -27.74 -15.23
N MET A 590 -6.27 -27.04 -15.09
CA MET A 590 -7.58 -27.72 -14.91
C MET A 590 -8.22 -28.17 -16.23
N GLU A 591 -7.71 -27.72 -17.38
CA GLU A 591 -8.12 -28.26 -18.68
C GLU A 591 -7.69 -29.73 -18.79
N GLY A 592 -8.66 -30.63 -18.92
CA GLY A 592 -8.44 -32.07 -19.05
C GLY A 592 -8.51 -32.88 -17.75
N LEU A 593 -8.67 -32.25 -16.58
CA LEU A 593 -8.89 -32.98 -15.34
C LEU A 593 -10.31 -33.57 -15.28
N PRO A 594 -10.49 -34.80 -14.78
CA PRO A 594 -11.82 -35.36 -14.60
C PRO A 594 -12.61 -34.50 -13.60
N PRO A 595 -13.95 -34.35 -13.76
CA PRO A 595 -14.77 -33.49 -12.89
C PRO A 595 -14.59 -33.77 -11.40
N ILE A 596 -14.30 -35.03 -11.04
CA ILE A 596 -14.06 -35.43 -9.64
C ILE A 596 -12.75 -34.86 -9.08
N ALA A 597 -11.71 -34.70 -9.90
CA ALA A 597 -10.45 -34.08 -9.50
C ALA A 597 -10.62 -32.57 -9.29
N ILE A 598 -11.42 -31.91 -10.14
CA ILE A 598 -11.77 -30.49 -10.00
C ILE A 598 -12.53 -30.25 -8.68
N VAL A 599 -13.54 -31.10 -8.40
CA VAL A 599 -14.27 -31.06 -7.12
C VAL A 599 -13.32 -31.36 -5.94
N GLY A 600 -12.41 -32.32 -6.10
CA GLY A 600 -11.40 -32.63 -5.09
C GLY A 600 -10.50 -31.44 -4.77
N LEU A 601 -9.96 -30.77 -5.80
CA LEU A 601 -9.10 -29.60 -5.66
C LEU A 601 -9.85 -28.41 -5.03
N PHE A 602 -11.13 -28.24 -5.38
CA PHE A 602 -11.98 -27.21 -4.79
C PHE A 602 -12.14 -27.39 -3.27
N PHE A 603 -12.30 -28.62 -2.78
CA PHE A 603 -12.47 -28.92 -1.35
C PHE A 603 -11.17 -29.25 -0.61
N ALA A 604 -10.03 -29.39 -1.30
CA ALA A 604 -8.75 -29.69 -0.66
C ALA A 604 -8.33 -28.64 0.41
N PRO A 605 -8.49 -27.31 0.16
CA PRO A 605 -8.24 -26.30 1.20
C PRO A 605 -9.11 -26.50 2.45
N LEU A 606 -10.38 -26.93 2.30
CA LEU A 606 -11.27 -27.17 3.45
C LEU A 606 -10.72 -28.28 4.36
N LEU A 607 -10.16 -29.35 3.80
CA LEU A 607 -9.55 -30.43 4.58
C LEU A 607 -8.30 -29.93 5.33
N LEU A 608 -7.44 -29.17 4.63
CA LEU A 608 -6.25 -28.57 5.23
C LEU A 608 -6.62 -27.63 6.38
N HIS A 609 -7.47 -26.63 6.10
CA HIS A 609 -7.91 -25.68 7.10
C HIS A 609 -8.63 -26.39 8.26
N GLY A 610 -9.44 -27.42 7.96
CA GLY A 610 -10.13 -28.24 8.96
C GLY A 610 -9.15 -28.92 9.92
N PHE A 611 -8.11 -29.55 9.38
CA PHE A 611 -7.10 -30.24 10.16
C PHE A 611 -6.24 -29.26 10.97
N ALA A 612 -5.64 -28.27 10.33
CA ALA A 612 -4.74 -27.29 10.97
C ALA A 612 -5.47 -26.51 12.09
N THR A 613 -6.69 -26.04 11.82
CA THR A 613 -7.49 -25.30 12.81
C THR A 613 -7.91 -26.20 13.97
N THR A 614 -8.19 -27.48 13.71
CA THR A 614 -8.50 -28.46 14.77
C THR A 614 -7.30 -28.71 15.66
N VAL A 615 -6.09 -28.85 15.10
CA VAL A 615 -4.84 -28.99 15.87
C VAL A 615 -4.65 -27.79 16.80
N ALA A 616 -4.82 -26.56 16.29
CA ALA A 616 -4.75 -25.35 17.09
C ALA A 616 -5.85 -25.30 18.18
N ALA A 617 -7.09 -25.72 17.86
CA ALA A 617 -8.21 -25.76 18.79
C ALA A 617 -8.00 -26.78 19.93
N VAL A 618 -7.37 -27.93 19.63
CA VAL A 618 -7.03 -28.94 20.64
C VAL A 618 -6.01 -28.36 21.61
N GLY A 619 -4.93 -27.73 21.14
CA GLY A 619 -3.98 -27.07 22.02
C GLY A 619 -4.59 -25.94 22.84
N ALA A 620 -5.47 -25.14 22.23
CA ALA A 620 -6.26 -24.10 22.89
C ALA A 620 -7.13 -24.62 24.03
N SER A 621 -7.67 -25.83 23.93
CA SER A 621 -8.47 -26.46 24.99
C SER A 621 -7.65 -26.82 26.23
N ARG A 622 -6.33 -27.00 26.10
CA ARG A 622 -5.45 -27.45 27.18
C ARG A 622 -4.89 -26.28 27.98
N SER A 623 -4.04 -25.45 27.37
CA SER A 623 -3.44 -24.28 28.02
C SER A 623 -2.84 -23.30 27.00
N ARG A 624 -2.42 -22.12 27.47
CA ARG A 624 -1.76 -21.12 26.62
C ARG A 624 -0.50 -21.65 25.93
N THR A 625 0.35 -22.40 26.64
CA THR A 625 1.60 -22.94 26.07
C THR A 625 1.28 -23.94 24.96
N TYR A 626 0.33 -24.85 25.22
CA TYR A 626 -0.10 -25.82 24.23
C TYR A 626 -0.72 -25.14 23.02
N TYR A 627 -1.53 -24.09 23.20
CA TYR A 627 -2.07 -23.31 22.09
C TYR A 627 -0.97 -22.76 21.18
N VAL A 628 0.06 -22.12 21.73
CA VAL A 628 1.17 -21.57 20.94
C VAL A 628 1.93 -22.66 20.19
N LEU A 629 2.23 -23.79 20.85
CA LEU A 629 2.92 -24.92 20.21
C LEU A 629 2.10 -25.53 19.07
N THR A 630 0.80 -25.74 19.30
CA THR A 630 -0.09 -26.29 18.27
C THR A 630 -0.38 -25.31 17.15
N LEU A 631 -0.38 -24.00 17.42
CA LEU A 631 -0.50 -22.97 16.39
C LEU A 631 0.75 -22.96 15.49
N ALA A 632 1.94 -23.06 16.08
CA ALA A 632 3.18 -23.21 15.32
C ALA A 632 3.17 -24.49 14.47
N LEU A 633 2.75 -25.62 15.04
CA LEU A 633 2.59 -26.87 14.29
C LEU A 633 1.58 -26.75 13.16
N ALA A 634 0.39 -26.18 13.42
CA ALA A 634 -0.64 -25.95 12.41
C ALA A 634 -0.13 -25.06 11.27
N THR A 635 0.62 -24.00 11.61
CA THR A 635 1.25 -23.09 10.65
C THR A 635 2.24 -23.83 9.76
N LEU A 636 3.12 -24.66 10.34
CA LEU A 636 4.10 -25.42 9.57
C LEU A 636 3.45 -26.48 8.67
N LEU A 637 2.41 -27.16 9.15
CA LEU A 637 1.64 -28.13 8.35
C LEU A 637 0.95 -27.46 7.17
N HIS A 638 0.35 -26.29 7.41
CA HIS A 638 -0.28 -25.49 6.37
C HIS A 638 0.75 -24.99 5.35
N ALA A 639 1.85 -24.38 5.81
CA ALA A 639 2.92 -23.92 4.93
C ALA A 639 3.53 -25.07 4.11
N ALA A 640 3.72 -26.25 4.70
CA ALA A 640 4.21 -27.44 4.00
C ALA A 640 3.25 -27.92 2.91
N TYR A 641 1.94 -27.89 3.17
CA TYR A 641 0.93 -28.16 2.14
C TYR A 641 1.01 -27.14 1.02
N ASN A 642 1.02 -25.84 1.34
CA ASN A 642 1.09 -24.78 0.33
C ASN A 642 2.36 -24.90 -0.51
N PHE A 643 3.49 -25.21 0.11
CA PHE A 643 4.75 -25.45 -0.58
C PHE A 643 4.68 -26.69 -1.49
N GLY A 644 4.03 -27.76 -1.04
CA GLY A 644 3.78 -28.95 -1.86
C GLY A 644 2.90 -28.65 -3.07
N VAL A 645 1.84 -27.85 -2.90
CA VAL A 645 0.99 -27.39 -4.00
C VAL A 645 1.80 -26.53 -4.98
N VAL A 646 2.52 -25.52 -4.51
CA VAL A 646 3.34 -24.66 -5.37
C VAL A 646 4.34 -25.48 -6.17
N ARG A 647 5.00 -26.49 -5.57
CA ARG A 647 5.92 -27.38 -6.29
C ARG A 647 5.29 -28.32 -7.30
N LEU A 648 3.99 -28.58 -7.21
CA LEU A 648 3.27 -29.40 -8.20
C LEU A 648 2.88 -28.58 -9.43
N TYR A 649 2.79 -27.25 -9.30
CA TYR A 649 2.39 -26.33 -10.37
C TYR A 649 3.53 -25.45 -10.89
N ALA A 650 4.70 -25.47 -10.24
CA ALA A 650 5.96 -24.89 -10.72
C ALA A 650 6.78 -25.96 -11.45
#